data_AF-A0A9J6H0H8-F1
#
_entry.id   AF-A0A9J6H0H8-F1
#
_cell.length_a   1.000
_cell.length_b   1.000
_cell.length_c   1.000
_cell.angle_alpha   90.00
_cell.angle_beta   90.00
_cell.angle_gamma   90.00
#
_symmetry.space_group_name_H-M   'P 1'
#
loop_
_entity.id
_entity.type
_entity.pdbx_description
1 polymer ?
#
loop_
_entity_poly.entity_id
_entity_poly.type
_entity_poly.pdbx_seq_one_letter_code
_entity_poly.pdbx_strand_id
1 'polypeptide(L)'
;MEANERARATAKRPRRDPTPLSSGLSDAEKRRLAWCSRRARPHGRAYAAKIGAAAISFVAVAVACLIFFWGFSHKMRRLQVRGKNATPTPTEDPFCCLDFLESLEVDRTSSPCHDFQQYVCRRDVNKAPAFRWNTWNPHGALTGSVKHPTAVTGELLRSLRRQCEALLDRGPVYFVREMTPLVLRNAHLPPSEPNSDHILLFMAFISLKLRIDAPVHISVPNVFYPTLAVGGQNPVPSLAAFNRTCPECVDETLSLIRNHTARLVKREELLAFEFGLGDILDSTESSCSPNLFRLLGAQTAWEHICLSAFDIPPADVRMMCTTRPGRIYATFKRYVTSASKSLSLASIVVHLLATMYQRMASSDTETATPNPQHRCLFREDFPNLWTRLYAEVLVTSAKNQHIRRVFVAVATAMHAVAAAANIVTPEGHGRLVKHVQGLSPFLPISTSPGTLQPPIHTDDFSAQFLSIKEYEFALEANRRHRHFPPLLLTGDPVYVSHGWLVVTPLAYALVNESNRQKNLMDLPVVGVRIAKALWAYVFDKENSWLAALLGKETSSCPHDGNESLTWRKQALETALALRTALSALDRRGWTTPTNASVQWQYVTNAEIFFLRIGNPLCDSNDGSVDRMLNLVLQRNPEFSHAFNCIGGSNQSHCLDV
;
A
#
# COMPACT_ATOMS: atom_id res chain seq x y z
N MET A 1 20.47 53.54 -2.87
CA MET A 1 21.15 54.42 -1.91
C MET A 1 21.92 53.51 -0.96
N GLU A 2 23.01 52.89 -1.42
CA GLU A 2 24.38 53.45 -1.48
C GLU A 2 24.90 53.79 -0.08
N ALA A 3 25.80 53.01 0.54
CA ALA A 3 27.22 52.75 0.25
C ALA A 3 28.17 53.87 0.73
N ASN A 4 29.11 53.53 1.61
CA ASN A 4 30.56 53.79 1.51
C ASN A 4 31.30 53.41 2.83
N GLU A 5 32.19 52.40 2.83
CA GLU A 5 33.67 52.46 2.61
C GLU A 5 34.45 52.69 3.94
N ARG A 6 35.62 52.11 4.26
CA ARG A 6 36.65 51.32 3.56
C ARG A 6 37.67 50.77 4.59
N ALA A 7 38.21 49.56 4.33
CA ALA A 7 39.64 49.12 4.41
C ALA A 7 40.43 49.20 5.77
N ARG A 8 41.41 48.36 6.13
CA ARG A 8 42.29 47.40 5.42
C ARG A 8 43.03 46.46 6.42
N ALA A 9 43.60 45.39 5.86
CA ALA A 9 44.19 44.19 6.46
C ALA A 9 45.62 44.31 7.07
N THR A 10 46.06 43.32 7.88
CA THR A 10 47.11 42.31 7.50
C THR A 10 47.60 41.37 8.64
N ALA A 11 47.75 40.09 8.26
CA ALA A 11 48.87 39.14 8.53
C ALA A 11 49.15 38.43 9.89
N LYS A 12 49.02 37.09 9.78
CA LYS A 12 49.92 35.97 10.21
C LYS A 12 49.96 35.45 11.68
N ARG A 13 49.86 34.10 11.75
CA ARG A 13 49.93 33.16 12.89
C ARG A 13 51.28 33.15 13.63
N PRO A 14 51.37 32.52 14.82
CA PRO A 14 51.81 31.11 14.89
C PRO A 14 51.02 30.21 15.87
N ARG A 15 51.19 28.88 15.67
CA ARG A 15 50.69 27.73 16.46
C ARG A 15 51.51 27.50 17.74
N ARG A 16 50.88 26.88 18.74
CA ARG A 16 51.48 25.96 19.73
C ARG A 16 50.67 24.65 19.78
N ASP A 17 51.40 23.56 20.01
CA ASP A 17 51.00 22.14 20.00
C ASP A 17 50.05 21.72 21.14
N PRO A 18 49.60 20.44 21.15
CA PRO A 18 50.16 19.57 22.19
C PRO A 18 50.70 18.21 21.69
N THR A 19 51.40 17.63 22.64
CA THR A 19 52.40 16.56 22.70
C THR A 19 51.96 15.12 22.39
N PRO A 20 52.95 14.20 22.27
CA PRO A 20 52.82 12.81 21.85
C PRO A 20 52.91 11.77 23.00
N LEU A 21 52.53 10.53 22.68
CA LEU A 21 52.89 9.24 23.28
C LEU A 21 53.04 8.29 22.08
N SER A 22 53.97 7.36 21.92
CA SER A 22 55.02 6.80 22.78
C SER A 22 55.93 5.94 21.88
N SER A 23 57.22 5.85 22.24
CA SER A 23 58.16 4.70 22.11
C SER A 23 58.23 3.90 20.79
N GLY A 24 59.37 3.60 20.19
CA GLY A 24 60.75 3.62 20.68
C GLY A 24 61.56 2.64 19.81
N LEU A 25 62.67 3.11 19.24
CA LEU A 25 63.68 2.29 18.56
C LEU A 25 65.04 2.95 18.81
N SER A 26 66.04 2.13 19.12
CA SER A 26 67.34 2.54 19.64
C SER A 26 68.25 3.15 18.55
N ASP A 27 69.18 4.01 18.94
CA ASP A 27 70.10 4.69 18.01
C ASP A 27 71.13 3.76 17.34
N ALA A 28 71.20 2.49 17.74
CA ALA A 28 71.96 1.46 17.03
C ALA A 28 71.18 0.93 15.80
N GLU A 29 69.85 0.90 15.84
CA GLU A 29 68.99 0.41 14.74
C GLU A 29 68.82 1.45 13.63
N LYS A 30 68.86 2.75 13.94
CA LYS A 30 68.86 3.82 12.92
C LYS A 30 70.15 3.85 12.10
N ARG A 31 71.29 3.44 12.67
CA ARG A 31 72.58 3.43 11.96
C ARG A 31 72.78 2.23 11.04
N ARG A 32 72.12 1.10 11.30
CA ARG A 32 72.11 -0.06 10.36
C ARG A 32 71.29 0.20 9.10
N LEU A 33 70.27 1.05 9.16
CA LEU A 33 69.42 1.40 8.00
C LEU A 33 70.03 2.50 7.10
N ALA A 34 71.00 3.26 7.59
CA ALA A 34 71.61 4.38 6.85
C ALA A 34 72.82 3.98 5.98
N TRP A 35 73.32 2.74 6.07
CA TRP A 35 74.56 2.34 5.39
C TRP A 35 74.38 1.48 4.12
N CYS A 36 73.15 1.11 3.75
CA CYS A 36 72.92 0.30 2.53
C CYS A 36 72.32 1.08 1.34
N SER A 37 72.04 2.38 1.46
CA SER A 37 71.54 3.21 0.36
C SER A 37 72.61 4.15 -0.18
N ARG A 38 73.70 3.63 -0.76
CA ARG A 38 74.57 4.35 -1.71
C ARG A 38 75.69 3.44 -2.24
N ARG A 39 75.40 2.68 -3.30
CA ARG A 39 76.17 2.59 -4.56
C ARG A 39 75.87 1.30 -5.33
N ALA A 40 75.93 1.44 -6.65
CA ALA A 40 76.11 0.41 -7.66
C ALA A 40 74.88 -0.43 -8.07
N ARG A 41 74.12 0.11 -9.04
CA ARG A 41 73.83 -0.66 -10.27
C ARG A 41 75.18 -0.83 -11.01
N PRO A 42 75.47 -1.93 -11.74
CA PRO A 42 74.57 -2.41 -12.80
C PRO A 42 74.56 -3.93 -13.11
N HIS A 43 73.64 -4.29 -14.01
CA HIS A 43 73.50 -5.53 -14.80
C HIS A 43 73.18 -6.86 -14.09
N GLY A 44 71.98 -7.39 -14.39
CA GLY A 44 71.56 -8.75 -14.00
C GLY A 44 70.04 -8.96 -13.83
N ARG A 45 69.18 -7.94 -14.01
CA ARG A 45 67.73 -8.01 -13.72
C ARG A 45 66.81 -8.25 -14.93
N ALA A 46 67.22 -9.09 -15.88
CA ALA A 46 66.30 -9.57 -16.92
C ALA A 46 65.79 -11.00 -16.67
N TYR A 47 66.44 -11.78 -15.80
CA TYR A 47 66.10 -13.19 -15.59
C TYR A 47 65.27 -13.44 -14.30
N ALA A 48 65.54 -12.71 -13.21
CA ALA A 48 64.80 -12.90 -11.94
C ALA A 48 63.36 -12.34 -11.96
N ALA A 49 63.10 -11.26 -12.71
CA ALA A 49 61.76 -10.69 -12.84
C ALA A 49 60.83 -11.55 -13.71
N LYS A 50 61.37 -12.27 -14.70
CA LYS A 50 60.60 -13.23 -15.51
C LYS A 50 60.23 -14.48 -14.71
N ILE A 51 61.11 -14.97 -13.83
CA ILE A 51 60.82 -16.13 -12.98
C ILE A 51 59.79 -15.77 -11.89
N GLY A 52 59.89 -14.57 -11.28
CA GLY A 52 58.90 -14.11 -10.30
C GLY A 52 57.50 -13.88 -10.90
N ALA A 53 57.41 -13.29 -12.10
CA ALA A 53 56.15 -13.13 -12.81
C ALA A 53 55.58 -14.49 -13.26
N ALA A 54 56.42 -15.40 -13.76
CA ALA A 54 56.01 -16.75 -14.14
C ALA A 54 55.50 -17.56 -12.93
N ALA A 55 56.13 -17.43 -11.75
CA ALA A 55 55.69 -18.11 -10.54
C ALA A 55 54.32 -17.61 -10.06
N ILE A 56 54.08 -16.29 -10.08
CA ILE A 56 52.78 -15.71 -9.71
C ILE A 56 51.70 -16.10 -10.73
N SER A 57 52.03 -16.11 -12.03
CA SER A 57 51.11 -16.60 -13.06
C SER A 57 50.83 -18.10 -12.91
N PHE A 58 51.82 -18.93 -12.57
CA PHE A 58 51.62 -20.36 -12.32
C PHE A 58 50.74 -20.61 -11.11
N VAL A 59 50.91 -19.85 -10.03
CA VAL A 59 50.06 -19.96 -8.84
C VAL A 59 48.62 -19.50 -9.17
N ALA A 60 48.46 -18.41 -9.91
CA ALA A 60 47.13 -17.95 -10.34
C ALA A 60 46.41 -18.95 -11.25
N VAL A 61 47.14 -19.56 -12.19
CA VAL A 61 46.60 -20.62 -13.07
C VAL A 61 46.30 -21.89 -12.27
N ALA A 62 47.16 -22.28 -11.33
CA ALA A 62 46.91 -23.44 -10.47
C ALA A 62 45.66 -23.24 -9.58
N VAL A 63 45.47 -22.04 -9.01
CA VAL A 63 44.27 -21.70 -8.23
C VAL A 63 43.03 -21.67 -9.13
N ALA A 64 43.12 -21.11 -10.34
CA ALA A 64 42.02 -21.11 -11.30
C ALA A 64 41.66 -22.54 -11.74
N CYS A 65 42.64 -23.40 -12.00
CA CYS A 65 42.45 -24.81 -12.30
C CYS A 65 41.82 -25.55 -11.11
N LEU A 66 42.25 -25.29 -9.88
CA LEU A 66 41.65 -25.90 -8.68
C LEU A 66 40.19 -25.46 -8.50
N ILE A 67 39.87 -24.18 -8.70
CA ILE A 67 38.48 -23.68 -8.65
C ILE A 67 37.65 -24.31 -9.77
N PHE A 68 38.21 -24.44 -10.97
CA PHE A 68 37.53 -25.06 -12.10
C PHE A 68 37.33 -26.55 -11.90
N PHE A 69 38.34 -27.30 -11.42
CA PHE A 69 38.22 -28.72 -11.08
C PHE A 69 37.31 -28.95 -9.88
N TRP A 70 37.26 -28.05 -8.91
CA TRP A 70 36.32 -28.12 -7.80
C TRP A 70 34.89 -27.87 -8.28
N GLY A 71 34.67 -26.83 -9.10
CA GLY A 71 33.38 -26.56 -9.73
C GLY A 71 32.93 -27.69 -10.67
N PHE A 72 33.85 -28.25 -11.46
CA PHE A 72 33.60 -29.34 -12.39
C PHE A 72 33.36 -30.66 -11.65
N SER A 73 34.12 -30.99 -10.60
CA SER A 73 33.89 -32.17 -9.76
C SER A 73 32.59 -32.08 -8.98
N HIS A 74 32.21 -30.89 -8.53
CA HIS A 74 30.92 -30.68 -7.85
C HIS A 74 29.73 -30.77 -8.83
N LYS A 75 29.93 -30.33 -10.08
CA LYS A 75 28.94 -30.47 -11.16
C LYS A 75 28.84 -31.91 -11.66
N MET A 76 29.96 -32.63 -11.77
CA MET A 76 30.02 -34.04 -12.15
C MET A 76 29.50 -34.96 -11.05
N ARG A 77 29.78 -34.72 -9.76
CA ARG A 77 29.12 -35.46 -8.67
C ARG A 77 27.60 -35.26 -8.66
N ARG A 78 27.11 -34.04 -8.93
CA ARG A 78 25.67 -33.79 -9.10
C ARG A 78 25.08 -34.51 -10.31
N LEU A 79 25.85 -34.69 -11.38
CA LEU A 79 25.43 -35.45 -12.57
C LEU A 79 25.53 -36.98 -12.37
N GLN A 80 26.50 -37.47 -11.59
CA GLN A 80 26.69 -38.90 -11.32
C GLN A 80 25.72 -39.45 -10.27
N VAL A 81 25.30 -38.65 -9.28
CA VAL A 81 24.22 -39.02 -8.34
C VAL A 81 22.86 -39.01 -9.05
N ARG A 82 22.68 -38.22 -10.11
CA ARG A 82 21.50 -38.28 -11.00
C ARG A 82 21.54 -39.44 -12.01
N GLY A 83 22.71 -40.05 -12.26
CA GLY A 83 22.89 -40.98 -13.38
C GLY A 83 22.75 -42.47 -13.07
N LYS A 84 22.62 -42.89 -11.81
CA LYS A 84 22.54 -44.34 -11.47
C LYS A 84 21.21 -44.83 -10.90
N ASN A 85 20.29 -43.92 -10.55
CA ASN A 85 18.91 -44.26 -10.15
C ASN A 85 17.84 -43.49 -10.93
N ALA A 86 18.19 -42.84 -12.04
CA ALA A 86 17.19 -42.23 -12.91
C ALA A 86 16.59 -43.30 -13.83
N THR A 87 15.50 -43.93 -13.39
CA THR A 87 14.37 -44.18 -14.28
C THR A 87 14.17 -42.94 -15.16
N PRO A 88 13.86 -43.08 -16.46
CA PRO A 88 13.66 -41.93 -17.33
C PRO A 88 12.62 -41.02 -16.68
N THR A 89 13.05 -39.89 -16.10
CA THR A 89 12.12 -38.90 -15.60
C THR A 89 11.39 -38.37 -16.83
N PRO A 90 10.04 -38.38 -16.83
CA PRO A 90 9.30 -37.69 -17.87
C PRO A 90 9.83 -36.26 -17.90
N THR A 91 10.17 -35.78 -19.09
CA THR A 91 10.45 -34.37 -19.35
C THR A 91 9.46 -33.54 -18.56
N GLU A 92 9.93 -32.80 -17.55
CA GLU A 92 9.11 -31.89 -16.77
C GLU A 92 8.40 -30.96 -17.75
N ASP A 93 7.11 -31.18 -17.98
CA ASP A 93 6.31 -30.36 -18.86
C ASP A 93 6.39 -28.92 -18.31
N PRO A 94 6.92 -27.94 -19.07
CA PRO A 94 7.27 -26.61 -18.58
C PRO A 94 6.06 -25.78 -18.10
N PHE A 95 4.85 -26.34 -18.19
CA PHE A 95 3.57 -25.73 -17.91
C PHE A 95 2.91 -26.17 -16.59
N CYS A 96 3.50 -27.10 -15.82
CA CYS A 96 2.72 -27.78 -14.79
C CYS A 96 2.36 -26.89 -13.57
N CYS A 97 1.05 -26.74 -13.37
CA CYS A 97 0.40 -25.99 -12.29
C CYS A 97 -0.51 -26.89 -11.44
N LEU A 98 -0.06 -28.14 -11.24
CA LEU A 98 -0.71 -29.20 -10.46
C LEU A 98 -1.36 -28.66 -9.19
N ASP A 99 -0.61 -27.99 -8.32
CA ASP A 99 -1.11 -27.48 -7.05
C ASP A 99 -2.34 -26.57 -7.20
N PHE A 100 -2.39 -25.76 -8.28
CA PHE A 100 -3.54 -24.90 -8.55
C PHE A 100 -4.72 -25.69 -9.13
N LEU A 101 -4.46 -26.56 -10.11
CA LEU A 101 -5.51 -27.36 -10.73
C LEU A 101 -6.16 -28.32 -9.72
N GLU A 102 -5.36 -28.98 -8.89
CA GLU A 102 -5.84 -29.85 -7.82
C GLU A 102 -6.66 -29.10 -6.77
N SER A 103 -6.38 -27.81 -6.57
CA SER A 103 -7.14 -26.95 -5.65
C SER A 103 -8.36 -26.26 -6.28
N LEU A 104 -8.48 -26.29 -7.61
CA LEU A 104 -9.56 -25.62 -8.33
C LEU A 104 -10.83 -26.48 -8.29
N GLU A 105 -11.92 -25.92 -7.80
CA GLU A 105 -13.25 -26.54 -7.86
C GLU A 105 -14.14 -25.77 -8.84
N VAL A 106 -14.24 -26.24 -10.09
CA VAL A 106 -15.16 -25.67 -11.08
C VAL A 106 -16.52 -26.36 -11.01
N ASP A 107 -17.59 -25.60 -11.25
CA ASP A 107 -18.93 -26.13 -11.46
C ASP A 107 -19.06 -26.66 -12.89
N ARG A 108 -18.79 -27.95 -13.08
CA ARG A 108 -18.91 -28.61 -14.40
C ARG A 108 -20.35 -28.70 -14.91
N THR A 109 -21.35 -28.32 -14.12
CA THR A 109 -22.76 -28.31 -14.56
C THR A 109 -23.15 -27.02 -15.26
N SER A 110 -22.39 -25.94 -15.06
CA SER A 110 -22.53 -24.70 -15.82
C SER A 110 -21.57 -24.67 -17.02
N SER A 111 -21.95 -23.93 -18.06
CA SER A 111 -21.11 -23.76 -19.25
C SER A 111 -20.28 -22.48 -19.11
N PRO A 112 -18.94 -22.52 -19.26
CA PRO A 112 -18.11 -21.31 -19.24
C PRO A 112 -18.50 -20.32 -20.33
N CYS A 113 -19.09 -20.79 -21.42
CA CYS A 113 -19.55 -19.98 -22.53
C CYS A 113 -20.85 -19.23 -22.23
N HIS A 114 -21.63 -19.66 -21.23
CA HIS A 114 -22.90 -19.03 -20.84
C HIS A 114 -22.74 -18.16 -19.60
N ASP A 115 -22.12 -18.70 -18.56
CA ASP A 115 -21.82 -17.98 -17.31
C ASP A 115 -20.46 -18.46 -16.79
N PHE A 116 -19.41 -17.73 -17.19
CA PHE A 116 -18.05 -18.08 -16.81
C PHE A 116 -17.82 -17.95 -15.31
N GLN A 117 -18.43 -16.96 -14.68
CA GLN A 117 -18.35 -16.81 -13.24
C GLN A 117 -19.01 -18.00 -12.53
N GLN A 118 -20.24 -18.38 -12.86
CA GLN A 118 -20.86 -19.55 -12.24
C GLN A 118 -20.00 -20.82 -12.42
N TYR A 119 -19.39 -20.97 -13.60
CA TYR A 119 -18.49 -22.08 -13.90
C TYR A 119 -17.24 -22.12 -13.01
N VAL A 120 -16.61 -20.97 -12.77
CA VAL A 120 -15.38 -20.90 -11.93
C VAL A 120 -15.70 -20.79 -10.44
N CYS A 121 -16.86 -20.25 -10.09
CA CYS A 121 -17.26 -19.88 -8.74
C CYS A 121 -18.32 -20.85 -8.21
N ARG A 122 -17.89 -22.00 -7.72
CA ARG A 122 -18.79 -22.97 -7.09
C ARG A 122 -19.47 -22.35 -5.86
N ARG A 123 -20.81 -22.33 -5.83
CA ARG A 123 -21.65 -21.79 -4.73
C ARG A 123 -21.49 -22.49 -3.36
N ASP A 124 -20.69 -23.54 -3.24
CA ASP A 124 -20.40 -24.18 -1.95
C ASP A 124 -19.33 -23.38 -1.18
N VAL A 125 -19.76 -22.24 -0.65
CA VAL A 125 -18.99 -21.25 0.16
C VAL A 125 -18.40 -21.83 1.46
N ASN A 126 -18.50 -23.14 1.71
CA ASN A 126 -18.25 -23.75 3.03
C ASN A 126 -17.12 -24.79 3.11
N LYS A 127 -16.40 -25.16 2.03
CA LYS A 127 -15.54 -26.37 2.09
C LYS A 127 -14.02 -26.25 1.91
N ALA A 128 -13.42 -25.09 1.63
CA ALA A 128 -11.95 -25.03 1.60
C ALA A 128 -11.36 -23.72 2.17
N PRO A 129 -11.09 -23.66 3.48
CA PRO A 129 -10.23 -22.62 4.06
C PRO A 129 -8.87 -22.60 3.36
N ALA A 130 -8.25 -23.75 3.11
CA ALA A 130 -6.87 -23.83 2.60
C ALA A 130 -6.65 -23.17 1.22
N PHE A 131 -7.65 -23.14 0.33
CA PHE A 131 -7.55 -22.42 -0.95
C PHE A 131 -7.69 -20.90 -0.75
N ARG A 132 -8.58 -20.47 0.16
CA ARG A 132 -8.72 -19.05 0.57
C ARG A 132 -7.42 -18.47 1.15
N TRP A 133 -6.56 -19.32 1.71
CA TRP A 133 -5.34 -18.92 2.41
C TRP A 133 -4.25 -18.41 1.47
N ASN A 134 -4.20 -18.87 0.22
CA ASN A 134 -3.09 -18.59 -0.70
C ASN A 134 -3.45 -17.60 -1.82
N THR A 135 -4.73 -17.39 -2.13
CA THR A 135 -5.15 -16.58 -3.29
C THR A 135 -6.12 -15.44 -2.97
N TRP A 136 -6.86 -15.48 -1.85
CA TRP A 136 -8.11 -14.70 -1.78
C TRP A 136 -8.32 -13.79 -0.58
N ASN A 137 -7.85 -14.18 0.61
CA ASN A 137 -7.92 -13.32 1.77
C ASN A 137 -6.61 -13.42 2.56
N PRO A 138 -5.50 -12.86 2.02
CA PRO A 138 -4.23 -12.84 2.73
C PRO A 138 -4.38 -12.20 4.11
N HIS A 139 -5.37 -11.32 4.32
CA HIS A 139 -5.70 -10.74 5.62
C HIS A 139 -6.23 -11.78 6.62
N GLY A 140 -7.23 -12.58 6.25
CA GLY A 140 -7.75 -13.69 7.06
C GLY A 140 -6.72 -14.81 7.30
N ALA A 141 -5.89 -15.09 6.30
CA ALA A 141 -4.81 -16.05 6.41
C ALA A 141 -3.70 -15.54 7.36
N LEU A 142 -3.30 -14.27 7.23
CA LEU A 142 -2.23 -13.67 8.04
C LEU A 142 -2.65 -13.36 9.47
N THR A 143 -3.92 -13.04 9.71
CA THR A 143 -4.49 -12.94 11.06
C THR A 143 -4.48 -14.28 11.80
N GLY A 144 -4.62 -15.41 11.08
CA GLY A 144 -4.47 -16.77 11.61
C GLY A 144 -3.02 -17.28 11.64
N SER A 145 -2.15 -16.79 10.73
CA SER A 145 -0.79 -17.28 10.52
C SER A 145 0.30 -16.40 11.16
N VAL A 146 -0.03 -15.65 12.21
CA VAL A 146 0.90 -14.87 13.06
C VAL A 146 1.97 -15.73 13.78
N LYS A 147 2.09 -17.01 13.38
CA LYS A 147 3.13 -17.94 13.80
C LYS A 147 4.37 -17.88 12.91
N HIS A 148 4.45 -17.00 11.89
CA HIS A 148 5.65 -16.90 11.07
C HIS A 148 6.82 -16.36 11.93
N PRO A 149 7.87 -17.15 12.20
CA PRO A 149 8.88 -16.84 13.22
C PRO A 149 9.78 -15.64 12.89
N THR A 150 9.61 -15.04 11.71
CA THR A 150 10.42 -13.90 11.22
C THR A 150 9.64 -12.60 11.06
N ALA A 151 8.32 -12.59 11.27
CA ALA A 151 7.47 -11.41 11.05
C ALA A 151 7.23 -10.63 12.36
N VAL A 152 8.19 -9.77 12.74
CA VAL A 152 8.12 -8.90 13.94
C VAL A 152 6.83 -8.07 13.95
N THR A 153 6.38 -7.62 12.77
CA THR A 153 5.15 -6.84 12.62
C THR A 153 3.90 -7.66 12.95
N GLY A 154 3.92 -8.97 12.66
CA GLY A 154 2.82 -9.87 12.98
C GLY A 154 2.64 -10.03 14.49
N GLU A 155 3.73 -10.25 15.21
CA GLU A 155 3.70 -10.39 16.67
C GLU A 155 3.11 -9.16 17.36
N LEU A 156 3.53 -7.97 16.91
CA LEU A 156 3.00 -6.68 17.38
C LEU A 156 1.49 -6.57 17.20
N LEU A 157 0.98 -6.84 15.98
CA LEU A 157 -0.46 -6.78 15.67
C LEU A 157 -1.28 -7.80 16.49
N ARG A 158 -0.75 -9.01 16.69
CA ARG A 158 -1.41 -10.03 17.52
C ARG A 158 -1.45 -9.62 18.99
N SER A 159 -0.37 -9.08 19.51
CA SER A 159 -0.34 -8.62 20.91
C SER A 159 -1.35 -7.50 21.12
N LEU A 160 -1.36 -6.51 20.23
CA LEU A 160 -2.33 -5.42 20.26
C LEU A 160 -3.78 -5.92 20.18
N ARG A 161 -4.06 -6.91 19.31
CA ARG A 161 -5.39 -7.53 19.22
C ARG A 161 -5.81 -8.17 20.55
N ARG A 162 -4.94 -8.98 21.16
CA ARG A 162 -5.23 -9.63 22.45
C ARG A 162 -5.47 -8.63 23.58
N GLN A 163 -4.66 -7.58 23.61
CA GLN A 163 -4.78 -6.50 24.58
C GLN A 163 -6.09 -5.71 24.39
N CYS A 164 -6.48 -5.43 23.14
CA CYS A 164 -7.76 -4.83 22.81
C CYS A 164 -8.95 -5.70 23.21
N GLU A 165 -8.92 -7.00 22.89
CA GLU A 165 -9.96 -7.95 23.27
C GLU A 165 -10.10 -8.00 24.80
N ALA A 166 -8.99 -8.11 25.53
CA ALA A 166 -8.98 -8.09 26.99
C ALA A 166 -9.49 -6.76 27.58
N LEU A 167 -9.19 -5.63 26.94
CA LEU A 167 -9.70 -4.31 27.36
C LEU A 167 -11.22 -4.22 27.17
N LEU A 168 -11.71 -4.64 26.00
CA LEU A 168 -13.13 -4.60 25.68
C LEU A 168 -13.95 -5.63 26.50
N ASP A 169 -13.38 -6.78 26.85
CA ASP A 169 -14.04 -7.80 27.69
C ASP A 169 -14.29 -7.31 29.12
N ARG A 170 -13.55 -6.29 29.58
CA ARG A 170 -13.80 -5.59 30.86
C ARG A 170 -14.93 -4.55 30.77
N GLY A 171 -15.47 -4.32 29.59
CA GLY A 171 -16.61 -3.43 29.34
C GLY A 171 -16.24 -1.99 28.97
N PRO A 172 -17.22 -1.22 28.50
CA PRO A 172 -17.01 0.09 27.89
C PRO A 172 -16.57 1.17 28.90
N VAL A 173 -16.98 1.09 30.17
CA VAL A 173 -16.54 2.02 31.22
C VAL A 173 -15.04 1.85 31.51
N TYR A 174 -14.55 0.61 31.56
CA TYR A 174 -13.13 0.33 31.76
C TYR A 174 -12.30 0.82 30.57
N PHE A 175 -12.80 0.61 29.34
CA PHE A 175 -12.19 1.19 28.13
C PHE A 175 -12.03 2.71 28.23
N VAL A 176 -13.10 3.43 28.59
CA VAL A 176 -13.06 4.89 28.75
C VAL A 176 -12.05 5.32 29.82
N ARG A 177 -11.99 4.61 30.94
CA ARG A 177 -11.07 4.90 32.04
C ARG A 177 -9.60 4.80 31.62
N GLU A 178 -9.25 3.80 30.83
CA GLU A 178 -7.88 3.61 30.32
C GLU A 178 -7.54 4.60 29.20
N MET A 179 -8.47 4.86 28.28
CA MET A 179 -8.19 5.64 27.07
C MET A 179 -8.25 7.16 27.27
N THR A 180 -9.13 7.66 28.17
CA THR A 180 -9.29 9.12 28.37
C THR A 180 -8.00 9.79 28.86
N PRO A 181 -7.34 9.32 29.94
CA PRO A 181 -6.14 9.97 30.46
C PRO A 181 -4.98 9.91 29.46
N LEU A 182 -4.91 8.82 28.70
CA LEU A 182 -3.93 8.63 27.65
C LEU A 182 -4.07 9.68 26.54
N VAL A 183 -5.29 9.88 26.02
CA VAL A 183 -5.58 10.90 24.99
C VAL A 183 -5.23 12.30 25.51
N LEU A 184 -5.66 12.65 26.73
CA LEU A 184 -5.42 13.97 27.30
C LEU A 184 -3.93 14.26 27.53
N ARG A 185 -3.15 13.27 28.01
CA ARG A 185 -1.71 13.41 28.23
C ARG A 185 -0.92 13.57 26.93
N ASN A 186 -1.24 12.78 25.91
CA ASN A 186 -0.51 12.80 24.63
C ASN A 186 -0.85 14.01 23.75
N ALA A 187 -1.99 14.65 24.01
CA ALA A 187 -2.34 15.91 23.39
C ALA A 187 -1.60 17.13 23.97
N HIS A 188 -0.79 16.95 25.03
CA HIS A 188 -0.12 18.05 25.76
C HIS A 188 -1.08 19.16 26.22
N LEU A 189 -2.32 18.80 26.56
CA LEU A 189 -3.30 19.75 27.07
C LEU A 189 -2.88 20.24 28.47
N PRO A 190 -2.98 21.56 28.74
CA PRO A 190 -2.64 22.07 30.06
C PRO A 190 -3.59 21.50 31.13
N PRO A 191 -3.16 21.42 32.40
CA PRO A 191 -4.02 21.02 33.52
C PRO A 191 -5.01 22.13 33.95
N SER A 192 -5.25 23.13 33.10
CA SER A 192 -6.13 24.27 33.32
C SER A 192 -7.14 24.40 32.18
N GLU A 193 -8.05 25.38 32.24
CA GLU A 193 -9.02 25.62 31.17
C GLU A 193 -8.30 25.80 29.82
N PRO A 194 -8.61 24.97 28.80
CA PRO A 194 -7.99 25.10 27.49
C PRO A 194 -8.39 26.43 26.84
N ASN A 195 -7.61 26.88 25.85
CA ASN A 195 -7.93 28.05 25.04
C ASN A 195 -8.22 27.59 23.60
N SER A 196 -8.49 28.52 22.68
CA SER A 196 -8.78 28.20 21.28
C SER A 196 -7.63 27.44 20.59
N ASP A 197 -6.38 27.80 20.88
CA ASP A 197 -5.19 27.12 20.34
C ASP A 197 -5.12 25.66 20.82
N HIS A 198 -5.35 25.40 22.12
CA HIS A 198 -5.36 24.05 22.69
C HIS A 198 -6.43 23.16 22.06
N ILE A 199 -7.65 23.69 21.87
CA ILE A 199 -8.74 22.94 21.21
C ILE A 199 -8.36 22.59 19.77
N LEU A 200 -7.80 23.55 19.04
CA LEU A 200 -7.42 23.33 17.65
C LEU A 200 -6.27 22.33 17.51
N LEU A 201 -5.23 22.45 18.35
CA LEU A 201 -4.13 21.49 18.40
C LEU A 201 -4.64 20.08 18.75
N PHE A 202 -5.62 19.99 19.65
CA PHE A 202 -6.24 18.71 20.00
C PHE A 202 -7.03 18.09 18.83
N MET A 203 -7.82 18.89 18.12
CA MET A 203 -8.53 18.45 16.91
C MET A 203 -7.55 17.98 15.83
N ALA A 204 -6.45 18.71 15.63
CA ALA A 204 -5.40 18.33 14.69
C ALA A 204 -4.65 17.07 15.13
N PHE A 205 -4.35 16.92 16.42
CA PHE A 205 -3.77 15.71 16.99
C PHE A 205 -4.64 14.48 16.69
N ILE A 206 -5.95 14.56 16.95
CA ILE A 206 -6.87 13.46 16.66
C ILE A 206 -6.95 13.16 15.15
N SER A 207 -7.09 14.20 14.33
CA SER A 207 -7.36 14.02 12.91
C SER A 207 -6.11 13.61 12.11
N LEU A 208 -4.98 14.27 12.36
CA LEU A 208 -3.73 14.06 11.62
C LEU A 208 -2.89 12.95 12.24
N LYS A 209 -2.69 12.96 13.56
CA LYS A 209 -1.77 12.03 14.25
C LYS A 209 -2.47 10.71 14.63
N LEU A 210 -3.68 10.75 15.19
CA LEU A 210 -4.42 9.53 15.51
C LEU A 210 -5.23 8.97 14.33
N ARG A 211 -5.61 9.82 13.37
CA ARG A 211 -6.45 9.46 12.22
C ARG A 211 -7.75 8.77 12.66
N ILE A 212 -8.37 9.29 13.70
CA ILE A 212 -9.66 8.81 14.19
C ILE A 212 -10.71 9.86 13.86
N ASP A 213 -11.87 9.41 13.39
CA ASP A 213 -12.93 10.30 12.95
C ASP A 213 -13.49 11.05 14.17
N ALA A 214 -13.49 12.37 14.05
CA ALA A 214 -14.10 13.30 14.98
C ALA A 214 -15.22 14.07 14.27
N PRO A 215 -16.13 14.74 15.01
CA PRO A 215 -17.24 15.50 14.42
C PRO A 215 -16.78 16.52 13.38
N VAL A 216 -15.58 17.07 13.56
CA VAL A 216 -14.85 17.82 12.54
C VAL A 216 -13.43 17.27 12.48
N HIS A 217 -12.96 16.93 11.27
CA HIS A 217 -11.61 16.42 11.05
C HIS A 217 -10.79 17.35 10.17
N ILE A 218 -9.48 17.36 10.41
CA ILE A 218 -8.47 18.05 9.59
C ILE A 218 -7.67 16.98 8.86
N SER A 219 -7.60 17.06 7.53
CA SER A 219 -6.89 16.08 6.69
C SER A 219 -5.96 16.74 5.67
N VAL A 220 -5.02 15.96 5.15
CA VAL A 220 -4.13 16.37 4.05
C VAL A 220 -4.57 15.60 2.80
N PRO A 221 -5.45 16.17 1.95
CA PRO A 221 -6.01 15.46 0.79
C PRO A 221 -4.99 15.23 -0.32
N ASN A 222 -3.91 16.03 -0.38
CA ASN A 222 -2.92 15.94 -1.45
C ASN A 222 -1.50 16.04 -0.89
N VAL A 223 -0.63 15.14 -1.35
CA VAL A 223 0.77 15.04 -0.93
C VAL A 223 1.69 16.04 -1.64
N PHE A 224 1.28 16.57 -2.79
CA PHE A 224 2.09 17.41 -3.68
C PHE A 224 1.78 18.90 -3.54
N TYR A 225 0.57 19.22 -3.10
CA TYR A 225 0.17 20.58 -2.83
C TYR A 225 -0.12 20.70 -1.34
N PRO A 226 0.55 21.61 -0.62
CA PRO A 226 0.33 21.79 0.80
C PRO A 226 -1.06 22.35 1.05
N THR A 227 -2.02 21.45 1.22
CA THR A 227 -3.42 21.79 1.40
C THR A 227 -3.96 21.05 2.59
N LEU A 228 -4.66 21.76 3.47
CA LEU A 228 -5.44 21.19 4.56
C LEU A 228 -6.91 21.24 4.21
N ALA A 229 -7.58 20.11 4.35
CA ALA A 229 -9.02 20.02 4.22
C ALA A 229 -9.65 19.91 5.62
N VAL A 230 -10.66 20.74 5.88
CA VAL A 230 -11.54 20.60 7.04
C VAL A 230 -12.81 19.91 6.58
N GLY A 231 -13.10 18.76 7.16
CA GLY A 231 -14.26 17.95 6.79
C GLY A 231 -15.15 17.63 7.98
N GLY A 232 -16.42 17.38 7.69
CA GLY A 232 -17.34 16.67 8.58
C GLY A 232 -17.56 15.27 7.99
N GLN A 233 -17.41 14.23 8.80
CA GLN A 233 -17.56 12.86 8.33
C GLN A 233 -18.91 12.30 8.77
N ASN A 234 -19.56 11.56 7.88
CA ASN A 234 -20.70 10.70 8.20
C ASN A 234 -20.27 9.25 7.90
N PRO A 235 -20.55 8.28 8.79
CA PRO A 235 -21.20 8.41 10.10
C PRO A 235 -20.18 8.56 11.25
N VAL A 236 -20.17 9.71 11.95
CA VAL A 236 -19.60 9.78 13.30
C VAL A 236 -20.69 9.31 14.28
N PRO A 237 -20.37 8.45 15.26
CA PRO A 237 -21.37 7.98 16.22
C PRO A 237 -21.94 9.15 17.00
N SER A 238 -23.27 9.35 16.96
CA SER A 238 -23.85 10.47 17.70
C SER A 238 -23.59 10.33 19.20
N LEU A 239 -23.17 11.40 19.87
CA LEU A 239 -23.07 11.45 21.33
C LEU A 239 -24.36 10.95 22.00
N ALA A 240 -25.52 11.30 21.44
CA ALA A 240 -26.82 10.86 21.94
C ALA A 240 -27.03 9.34 21.85
N ALA A 241 -26.46 8.67 20.84
CA ALA A 241 -26.49 7.21 20.75
C ALA A 241 -25.51 6.57 21.76
N PHE A 242 -24.30 7.15 21.91
CA PHE A 242 -23.33 6.66 22.89
C PHE A 242 -23.84 6.83 24.33
N ASN A 243 -24.43 7.98 24.66
CA ASN A 243 -25.05 8.23 25.96
C ASN A 243 -26.25 7.31 26.24
N ARG A 244 -27.03 6.93 25.22
CA ARG A 244 -28.12 5.96 25.37
C ARG A 244 -27.63 4.54 25.62
N THR A 245 -26.46 4.18 25.09
CA THR A 245 -25.90 2.83 25.18
C THR A 245 -25.00 2.65 26.40
N CYS A 246 -24.27 3.68 26.81
CA CYS A 246 -23.44 3.69 28.01
C CYS A 246 -23.40 5.10 28.64
N PRO A 247 -24.41 5.50 29.42
CA PRO A 247 -24.41 6.79 30.11
C PRO A 247 -23.23 6.91 31.09
N GLU A 248 -22.88 5.83 31.79
CA GLU A 248 -21.76 5.79 32.75
C GLU A 248 -20.41 6.07 32.06
N CYS A 249 -20.27 5.71 30.78
CA CYS A 249 -19.08 6.04 29.99
C CYS A 249 -18.92 7.55 29.80
N VAL A 250 -20.03 8.26 29.59
CA VAL A 250 -20.00 9.73 29.48
C VAL A 250 -19.61 10.34 30.82
N ASP A 251 -20.18 9.87 31.93
CA ASP A 251 -19.86 10.39 33.26
C ASP A 251 -18.41 10.13 33.67
N GLU A 252 -17.90 8.91 33.41
CA GLU A 252 -16.51 8.58 33.67
C GLU A 252 -15.57 9.47 32.84
N THR A 253 -15.89 9.71 31.57
CA THR A 253 -15.11 10.64 30.72
C THR A 253 -15.10 12.05 31.30
N LEU A 254 -16.27 12.57 31.68
CA LEU A 254 -16.42 13.91 32.25
C LEU A 254 -15.69 14.05 33.60
N SER A 255 -15.72 13.00 34.43
CA SER A 255 -14.98 12.91 35.69
C SER A 255 -13.47 13.00 35.45
N LEU A 256 -12.95 12.27 34.47
CA LEU A 256 -11.52 12.28 34.11
C LEU A 256 -11.08 13.62 33.53
N ILE A 257 -11.92 14.25 32.68
CA ILE A 257 -11.65 15.60 32.17
C ILE A 257 -11.65 16.62 33.30
N ARG A 258 -12.62 16.55 34.23
CA ARG A 258 -12.66 17.41 35.42
C ARG A 258 -11.38 17.28 36.24
N ASN A 259 -10.88 16.06 36.43
CA ASN A 259 -9.64 15.82 37.16
C ASN A 259 -8.42 16.42 36.44
N HIS A 260 -8.46 16.53 35.10
CA HIS A 260 -7.40 17.13 34.31
C HIS A 260 -7.48 18.66 34.25
N THR A 261 -8.66 19.24 33.99
CA THR A 261 -8.83 20.69 33.76
C THR A 261 -9.29 21.48 34.99
N ALA A 262 -9.58 20.79 36.09
CA ALA A 262 -10.22 21.32 37.30
C ALA A 262 -11.59 21.99 37.06
N ARG A 263 -12.26 21.68 35.94
CA ARG A 263 -13.54 22.28 35.53
C ARG A 263 -14.64 21.25 35.43
N LEU A 264 -15.80 21.59 36.00
CA LEU A 264 -16.98 20.73 35.95
C LEU A 264 -17.73 21.01 34.64
N VAL A 265 -17.91 19.97 33.84
CA VAL A 265 -18.83 19.94 32.69
C VAL A 265 -19.94 18.96 33.03
N LYS A 266 -21.20 19.42 32.98
CA LYS A 266 -22.34 18.54 33.24
C LYS A 266 -22.74 17.79 31.98
N ARG A 267 -23.27 16.58 32.14
CA ARG A 267 -23.74 15.76 31.00
C ARG A 267 -24.83 16.48 30.21
N GLU A 268 -25.75 17.17 30.88
CA GLU A 268 -26.84 17.90 30.23
C GLU A 268 -26.32 19.07 29.38
N GLU A 269 -25.30 19.79 29.88
CA GLU A 269 -24.63 20.86 29.13
C GLU A 269 -23.93 20.32 27.89
N LEU A 270 -23.29 19.15 28.00
CA LEU A 270 -22.66 18.45 26.89
C LEU A 270 -23.68 18.04 25.81
N LEU A 271 -24.79 17.42 26.22
CA LEU A 271 -25.85 17.02 25.30
C LEU A 271 -26.48 18.23 24.61
N ALA A 272 -26.77 19.31 25.36
CA ALA A 272 -27.32 20.55 24.80
C ALA A 272 -26.35 21.22 23.82
N PHE A 273 -25.04 21.19 24.11
CA PHE A 273 -24.02 21.70 23.20
C PHE A 273 -24.06 20.98 21.85
N GLU A 274 -24.16 19.65 21.86
CA GLU A 274 -24.23 18.80 20.67
C GLU A 274 -25.52 18.96 19.89
N PHE A 275 -26.67 18.98 20.56
CA PHE A 275 -27.95 19.21 19.88
C PHE A 275 -27.92 20.52 19.08
N GLY A 276 -27.37 21.58 19.68
CA GLY A 276 -27.26 22.85 18.96
C GLY A 276 -26.24 22.84 17.81
N LEU A 277 -25.33 21.85 17.69
CA LEU A 277 -24.50 21.67 16.49
C LEU A 277 -25.32 21.10 15.32
N GLY A 278 -26.35 20.31 15.62
CA GLY A 278 -27.30 19.77 14.65
C GLY A 278 -28.18 20.84 13.99
N ASP A 279 -28.51 21.90 14.75
CA ASP A 279 -29.37 23.02 14.32
C ASP A 279 -28.67 24.08 13.45
N ILE A 280 -27.38 23.89 13.17
CA ILE A 280 -26.61 24.78 12.28
C ILE A 280 -27.09 24.54 10.84
N LEU A 281 -28.05 25.35 10.41
CA LEU A 281 -28.52 25.44 9.02
C LEU A 281 -27.35 25.80 8.09
N ASP A 282 -27.41 25.35 6.83
CA ASP A 282 -26.40 25.59 5.81
C ASP A 282 -26.06 27.09 5.76
N SER A 283 -24.89 27.45 6.31
CA SER A 283 -24.47 28.84 6.36
C SER A 283 -24.21 29.34 4.94
N THR A 284 -24.42 30.63 4.70
CA THR A 284 -24.18 31.27 3.40
C THR A 284 -22.69 31.34 3.03
N GLU A 285 -21.79 30.95 3.92
CA GLU A 285 -20.35 30.90 3.65
C GLU A 285 -20.03 29.73 2.71
N SER A 286 -19.72 30.06 1.46
CA SER A 286 -19.47 29.10 0.38
C SER A 286 -18.03 28.56 0.34
N SER A 287 -17.11 29.10 1.14
CA SER A 287 -15.70 28.67 1.14
C SER A 287 -14.99 28.94 2.47
N CYS A 288 -14.02 28.09 2.80
CA CYS A 288 -13.17 28.25 3.97
C CYS A 288 -11.96 29.13 3.63
N SER A 289 -11.91 30.34 4.20
CA SER A 289 -10.81 31.28 3.97
C SER A 289 -9.55 30.88 4.73
N PRO A 290 -8.33 30.92 4.15
CA PRO A 290 -7.07 30.70 4.86
C PRO A 290 -6.89 31.61 6.09
N ASN A 291 -7.56 32.76 6.13
CA ASN A 291 -7.57 33.69 7.26
C ASN A 291 -8.43 33.21 8.45
N LEU A 292 -9.07 32.05 8.36
CA LEU A 292 -9.97 31.53 9.38
C LEU A 292 -9.29 31.41 10.74
N PHE A 293 -8.10 30.83 10.81
CA PHE A 293 -7.40 30.63 12.08
C PHE A 293 -7.03 31.93 12.78
N ARG A 294 -6.66 32.95 11.99
CA ARG A 294 -6.42 34.30 12.48
C ARG A 294 -7.70 34.92 13.05
N LEU A 295 -8.84 34.72 12.39
CA LEU A 295 -10.14 35.22 12.82
C LEU A 295 -10.69 34.49 14.08
N LEU A 296 -10.29 33.24 14.29
CA LEU A 296 -10.68 32.44 15.46
C LEU A 296 -9.75 32.61 16.66
N GLY A 297 -8.72 33.46 16.54
CA GLY A 297 -7.72 33.67 17.60
C GLY A 297 -6.86 32.43 17.87
N ALA A 298 -6.64 31.59 16.86
CA ALA A 298 -5.91 30.33 16.96
C ALA A 298 -4.69 30.28 16.01
N GLN A 299 -3.99 31.42 15.88
CA GLN A 299 -2.90 31.61 14.93
C GLN A 299 -1.68 30.75 15.27
N THR A 300 -1.35 30.59 16.55
CA THR A 300 -0.17 29.81 16.97
C THR A 300 -0.38 28.32 16.73
N ALA A 301 -1.61 27.83 16.96
CA ALA A 301 -1.98 26.46 16.62
C ALA A 301 -1.93 26.22 15.11
N TRP A 302 -2.37 27.18 14.28
CA TRP A 302 -2.25 27.07 12.82
C TRP A 302 -0.82 26.96 12.36
N GLU A 303 0.08 27.78 12.90
CA GLU A 303 1.51 27.72 12.61
C GLU A 303 2.10 26.35 12.95
N HIS A 304 1.79 25.84 14.13
CA HIS A 304 2.23 24.52 14.56
C HIS A 304 1.67 23.39 13.68
N ILE A 305 0.39 23.46 13.27
CA ILE A 305 -0.23 22.46 12.39
C ILE A 305 0.46 22.46 11.02
N CYS A 306 0.70 23.62 10.42
CA CYS A 306 1.38 23.73 9.12
C CYS A 306 2.80 23.16 9.16
N LEU A 307 3.58 23.52 10.19
CA LEU A 307 4.93 23.01 10.39
C LEU A 307 4.93 21.50 10.63
N SER A 308 4.04 20.98 11.48
CA SER A 308 3.98 19.54 11.78
C SER A 308 3.46 18.69 10.61
N ALA A 309 2.57 19.23 9.76
CA ALA A 309 1.98 18.49 8.66
C ALA A 309 2.85 18.46 7.39
N PHE A 310 3.53 19.58 7.09
CA PHE A 310 4.22 19.81 5.82
C PHE A 310 5.66 20.30 5.93
N ASP A 311 6.11 20.74 7.12
CA ASP A 311 7.41 21.41 7.30
C ASP A 311 7.58 22.66 6.42
N ILE A 312 6.50 23.44 6.23
CA ILE A 312 6.52 24.70 5.46
C ILE A 312 5.81 25.84 6.20
N PRO A 313 6.09 27.11 5.82
CA PRO A 313 5.41 28.26 6.39
C PRO A 313 3.88 28.25 6.15
N PRO A 314 3.08 28.79 7.07
CA PRO A 314 1.62 28.77 6.96
C PRO A 314 1.08 29.58 5.78
N ALA A 315 1.84 30.57 5.30
CA ALA A 315 1.47 31.40 4.15
C ALA A 315 1.37 30.60 2.84
N ASP A 316 2.08 29.48 2.76
CA ASP A 316 2.12 28.62 1.58
C ASP A 316 1.11 27.47 1.64
N VAL A 317 0.43 27.28 2.78
CA VAL A 317 -0.57 26.23 2.98
C VAL A 317 -1.96 26.72 2.58
N ARG A 318 -2.61 26.02 1.65
CA ARG A 318 -4.00 26.28 1.27
C ARG A 318 -4.95 25.57 2.23
N MET A 319 -6.14 26.15 2.44
CA MET A 319 -7.22 25.49 3.17
C MET A 319 -8.43 25.28 2.27
N MET A 320 -9.11 24.15 2.41
CA MET A 320 -10.40 23.87 1.79
C MET A 320 -11.37 23.27 2.82
N CYS A 321 -12.66 23.41 2.59
CA CYS A 321 -13.66 22.63 3.32
C CYS A 321 -14.29 21.59 2.39
N THR A 322 -14.54 20.39 2.92
CA THR A 322 -15.21 19.34 2.15
C THR A 322 -16.73 19.61 2.06
N THR A 323 -17.47 18.68 1.48
CA THR A 323 -18.95 18.56 1.46
C THR A 323 -19.71 19.46 2.45
N ARG A 324 -20.57 20.38 1.95
CA ARG A 324 -21.33 21.36 2.76
C ARG A 324 -20.42 22.31 3.57
N PRO A 325 -19.60 23.14 2.88
CA PRO A 325 -18.60 23.98 3.51
C PRO A 325 -19.18 24.92 4.58
N GLY A 326 -20.37 25.50 4.36
CA GLY A 326 -21.00 26.41 5.32
C GLY A 326 -21.34 25.78 6.67
N ARG A 327 -21.83 24.53 6.67
CA ARG A 327 -22.17 23.78 7.90
C ARG A 327 -20.91 23.29 8.62
N ILE A 328 -19.94 22.74 7.89
CA ILE A 328 -18.66 22.29 8.46
C ILE A 328 -17.94 23.47 9.11
N TYR A 329 -17.88 24.59 8.40
CA TYR A 329 -17.27 25.81 8.90
C TYR A 329 -17.90 26.29 10.21
N ALA A 330 -19.23 26.39 10.25
CA ALA A 330 -19.94 26.85 11.43
C ALA A 330 -19.78 25.88 12.62
N THR A 331 -19.75 24.57 12.36
CA THR A 331 -19.46 23.54 13.37
C THR A 331 -18.04 23.71 13.92
N PHE A 332 -17.05 23.80 13.04
CA PHE A 332 -15.64 24.02 13.38
C PHE A 332 -15.45 25.30 14.21
N LYS A 333 -16.02 26.41 13.74
CA LYS A 333 -16.00 27.70 14.45
C LYS A 333 -16.57 27.54 15.85
N ARG A 334 -17.70 26.85 16.02
CA ARG A 334 -18.33 26.68 17.33
C ARG A 334 -17.47 25.91 18.32
N TYR A 335 -16.75 24.86 17.89
CA TYR A 335 -15.78 24.18 18.75
C TYR A 335 -14.64 25.12 19.17
N VAL A 336 -14.07 25.87 18.22
CA VAL A 336 -12.91 26.73 18.47
C VAL A 336 -13.29 27.99 19.25
N THR A 337 -14.48 28.57 19.08
CA THR A 337 -14.90 29.85 19.68
C THR A 337 -15.91 29.70 20.82
N SER A 338 -16.26 28.49 21.23
CA SER A 338 -17.14 28.25 22.39
C SER A 338 -16.69 29.05 23.62
N ALA A 339 -17.65 29.57 24.40
CA ALA A 339 -17.36 30.26 25.66
C ALA A 339 -16.78 29.31 26.72
N SER A 340 -17.13 28.02 26.68
CA SER A 340 -16.56 26.97 27.51
C SER A 340 -15.69 26.05 26.65
N LYS A 341 -14.36 26.11 26.82
CA LYS A 341 -13.44 25.26 26.07
C LYS A 341 -13.40 23.86 26.66
N SER A 342 -13.57 23.73 27.98
CA SER A 342 -13.77 22.43 28.64
C SER A 342 -14.96 21.67 28.05
N LEU A 343 -16.05 22.35 27.68
CA LEU A 343 -17.21 21.74 27.03
C LEU A 343 -16.89 21.24 25.61
N SER A 344 -16.17 22.05 24.82
CA SER A 344 -15.70 21.65 23.49
C SER A 344 -14.73 20.47 23.56
N LEU A 345 -13.79 20.50 24.51
CA LEU A 345 -12.87 19.40 24.77
C LEU A 345 -13.63 18.12 25.13
N ALA A 346 -14.59 18.21 26.06
CA ALA A 346 -15.41 17.07 26.48
C ALA A 346 -16.18 16.45 25.32
N SER A 347 -16.79 17.26 24.45
CA SER A 347 -17.48 16.73 23.28
C SER A 347 -16.53 15.98 22.34
N ILE A 348 -15.37 16.57 22.03
CA ILE A 348 -14.39 15.95 21.13
C ILE A 348 -13.89 14.62 21.73
N VAL A 349 -13.56 14.58 23.02
CA VAL A 349 -13.08 13.37 23.70
C VAL A 349 -14.14 12.28 23.71
N VAL A 350 -15.39 12.59 24.04
CA VAL A 350 -16.44 11.56 24.09
C VAL A 350 -16.72 11.00 22.70
N HIS A 351 -16.77 11.84 21.66
CA HIS A 351 -16.90 11.35 20.28
C HIS A 351 -15.73 10.48 19.86
N LEU A 352 -14.50 10.90 20.16
CA LEU A 352 -13.30 10.11 19.90
C LEU A 352 -13.41 8.71 20.53
N LEU A 353 -13.76 8.64 21.81
CA LEU A 353 -13.88 7.36 22.54
C LEU A 353 -15.02 6.49 22.00
N ALA A 354 -16.16 7.10 21.65
CA ALA A 354 -17.28 6.41 21.03
C ALA A 354 -16.88 5.80 19.68
N THR A 355 -16.21 6.57 18.82
CA THR A 355 -15.68 6.11 17.52
C THR A 355 -14.68 4.98 17.72
N MET A 356 -13.73 5.12 18.64
CA MET A 356 -12.74 4.07 18.93
C MET A 356 -13.40 2.79 19.42
N TYR A 357 -14.34 2.91 20.36
CA TYR A 357 -15.04 1.76 20.93
C TYR A 357 -15.84 1.01 19.86
N GLN A 358 -16.60 1.71 19.03
CA GLN A 358 -17.40 1.09 17.96
C GLN A 358 -16.52 0.39 16.92
N ARG A 359 -15.42 1.04 16.48
CA ARG A 359 -14.46 0.44 15.55
C ARG A 359 -13.82 -0.83 16.12
N MET A 360 -13.43 -0.82 17.40
CA MET A 360 -12.77 -1.96 18.04
C MET A 360 -13.75 -3.12 18.33
N ALA A 361 -14.99 -2.80 18.69
CA ALA A 361 -16.04 -3.77 19.00
C ALA A 361 -16.63 -4.46 17.76
N SER A 362 -16.20 -4.09 16.54
CA SER A 362 -16.68 -4.65 15.28
C SER A 362 -18.19 -4.51 15.09
N SER A 363 -18.76 -3.36 15.47
CA SER A 363 -20.10 -2.99 15.00
C SER A 363 -20.00 -2.46 13.57
N ASP A 364 -19.76 -3.34 12.60
CA ASP A 364 -20.09 -3.01 11.21
C ASP A 364 -21.58 -2.69 11.20
N THR A 365 -21.92 -1.42 11.03
CA THR A 365 -23.30 -0.91 11.02
C THR A 365 -24.15 -1.50 9.89
N GLU A 366 -23.55 -2.29 8.99
CA GLU A 366 -24.21 -2.90 7.84
C GLU A 366 -24.64 -4.36 8.07
N THR A 367 -24.05 -5.08 9.03
CA THR A 367 -24.42 -6.46 9.32
C THR A 367 -24.90 -6.58 10.77
N ALA A 368 -26.18 -6.90 10.96
CA ALA A 368 -26.85 -6.99 12.26
C ALA A 368 -26.27 -8.05 13.24
N THR A 369 -25.22 -8.77 12.86
CA THR A 369 -24.52 -9.75 13.70
C THR A 369 -23.04 -9.39 13.81
N PRO A 370 -22.54 -9.00 15.00
CA PRO A 370 -21.11 -8.79 15.21
C PRO A 370 -20.37 -10.11 14.98
N ASN A 371 -19.54 -10.16 13.94
CA ASN A 371 -18.69 -11.32 13.70
C ASN A 371 -17.45 -11.22 14.59
N PRO A 372 -17.27 -12.11 15.59
CA PRO A 372 -16.17 -12.04 16.55
C PRO A 372 -14.78 -12.14 15.90
N GLN A 373 -14.70 -12.64 14.66
CA GLN A 373 -13.44 -12.71 13.92
C GLN A 373 -12.89 -11.32 13.52
N HIS A 374 -13.76 -10.30 13.42
CA HIS A 374 -13.40 -8.94 12.99
C HIS A 374 -13.10 -7.95 14.14
N ARG A 375 -13.33 -8.36 15.38
CA ARG A 375 -13.02 -7.56 16.57
C ARG A 375 -11.53 -7.25 16.65
N CYS A 376 -11.19 -5.99 16.96
CA CYS A 376 -9.81 -5.53 17.16
C CYS A 376 -8.82 -5.83 16.01
N LEU A 377 -9.29 -5.85 14.75
CA LEU A 377 -8.41 -6.09 13.59
C LEU A 377 -7.57 -4.87 13.16
N PHE A 378 -8.04 -3.66 13.49
CA PHE A 378 -7.32 -2.39 13.24
C PHE A 378 -6.80 -2.18 11.81
N ARG A 379 -7.47 -2.78 10.81
CA ARG A 379 -7.04 -2.75 9.40
C ARG A 379 -6.93 -1.33 8.86
N GLU A 380 -7.95 -0.54 9.14
CA GLU A 380 -8.05 0.86 8.69
C GLU A 380 -7.29 1.82 9.60
N ASP A 381 -7.00 1.40 10.83
CA ASP A 381 -6.27 2.18 11.81
C ASP A 381 -4.76 2.19 11.59
N PHE A 382 -4.19 1.07 11.10
CA PHE A 382 -2.74 0.89 10.90
C PHE A 382 -2.37 0.42 9.50
N PRO A 383 -2.70 1.22 8.46
CA PRO A 383 -2.57 0.75 7.09
C PRO A 383 -1.13 0.44 6.69
N ASN A 384 -0.15 1.19 7.22
CA ASN A 384 1.25 0.96 6.91
C ASN A 384 1.81 -0.27 7.61
N LEU A 385 1.39 -0.53 8.85
CA LEU A 385 1.80 -1.70 9.61
C LEU A 385 1.30 -2.99 8.93
N TRP A 386 0.04 -3.01 8.51
CA TRP A 386 -0.51 -4.11 7.71
C TRP A 386 0.21 -4.26 6.36
N THR A 387 0.49 -3.15 5.67
CA THR A 387 1.27 -3.19 4.42
C THR A 387 2.66 -3.76 4.63
N ARG A 388 3.31 -3.43 5.76
CA ARG A 388 4.60 -3.98 6.15
C ARG A 388 4.51 -5.47 6.45
N LEU A 389 3.51 -5.93 7.19
CA LEU A 389 3.28 -7.35 7.43
C LEU A 389 3.13 -8.13 6.11
N TYR A 390 2.32 -7.63 5.19
CA TYR A 390 2.17 -8.24 3.87
C TYR A 390 3.51 -8.28 3.12
N ALA A 391 4.31 -7.21 3.22
CA ALA A 391 5.64 -7.18 2.61
C ALA A 391 6.59 -8.21 3.24
N GLU A 392 6.61 -8.34 4.57
CA GLU A 392 7.45 -9.29 5.31
C GLU A 392 7.13 -10.76 4.94
N VAL A 393 5.86 -11.06 4.62
CA VAL A 393 5.43 -12.44 4.36
C VAL A 393 5.37 -12.78 2.86
N LEU A 394 4.88 -11.86 2.02
CA LEU A 394 4.56 -12.17 0.63
C LEU A 394 5.64 -11.76 -0.36
N VAL A 395 6.49 -10.80 0.00
CA VAL A 395 7.36 -10.10 -0.94
C VAL A 395 8.78 -10.65 -0.84
N THR A 396 9.24 -11.29 -1.91
CA THR A 396 10.62 -11.75 -2.07
C THR A 396 11.32 -10.98 -3.18
N SER A 397 12.65 -10.94 -3.15
CA SER A 397 13.45 -10.33 -4.23
C SER A 397 13.15 -10.98 -5.59
N ALA A 398 12.87 -12.28 -5.60
CA ALA A 398 12.49 -13.03 -6.81
C ALA A 398 11.14 -12.57 -7.38
N LYS A 399 10.08 -12.49 -6.56
CA LYS A 399 8.77 -11.97 -7.00
C LYS A 399 8.86 -10.53 -7.47
N ASN A 400 9.63 -9.69 -6.78
CA ASN A 400 9.85 -8.30 -7.20
C ASN A 400 10.44 -8.22 -8.61
N GLN A 401 11.49 -9.00 -8.89
CA GLN A 401 12.08 -9.05 -10.22
C GLN A 401 11.10 -9.61 -11.25
N HIS A 402 10.30 -10.61 -10.88
CA HIS A 402 9.28 -11.16 -11.76
C HIS A 402 8.21 -10.12 -12.14
N ILE A 403 7.62 -9.42 -11.15
CA ILE A 403 6.64 -8.36 -11.42
C ILE A 403 7.23 -7.23 -12.27
N ARG A 404 8.51 -6.87 -12.07
CA ARG A 404 9.19 -5.90 -12.97
C ARG A 404 9.20 -6.39 -14.42
N ARG A 405 9.47 -7.68 -14.66
CA ARG A 405 9.45 -8.25 -16.02
C ARG A 405 8.03 -8.26 -16.60
N VAL A 406 7.04 -8.63 -15.79
CA VAL A 406 5.62 -8.59 -16.19
C VAL A 406 5.21 -7.16 -16.57
N PHE A 407 5.58 -6.17 -15.76
CA PHE A 407 5.34 -4.75 -16.08
C PHE A 407 5.94 -4.36 -17.43
N VAL A 408 7.21 -4.69 -17.69
CA VAL A 408 7.87 -4.36 -18.96
C VAL A 408 7.19 -5.07 -20.14
N ALA A 409 6.84 -6.34 -19.99
CA ALA A 409 6.14 -7.11 -21.03
C ALA A 409 4.76 -6.50 -21.34
N VAL A 410 3.98 -6.17 -20.32
CA VAL A 410 2.65 -5.55 -20.45
C VAL A 410 2.73 -4.16 -21.07
N ALA A 411 3.65 -3.31 -20.59
CA ALA A 411 3.85 -1.97 -21.15
C ALA A 411 4.22 -2.04 -22.64
N THR A 412 5.09 -2.98 -23.02
CA THR A 412 5.47 -3.20 -24.42
C THR A 412 4.30 -3.69 -25.26
N ALA A 413 3.52 -4.66 -24.74
CA ALA A 413 2.36 -5.21 -25.43
C ALA A 413 1.23 -4.19 -25.61
N MET A 414 1.10 -3.22 -24.69
CA MET A 414 0.10 -2.15 -24.78
C MET A 414 0.28 -1.31 -26.04
N HIS A 415 1.52 -1.10 -26.49
CA HIS A 415 1.81 -0.40 -27.75
C HIS A 415 1.29 -1.17 -28.97
N ALA A 416 1.48 -2.49 -28.98
CA ALA A 416 0.99 -3.35 -30.06
C ALA A 416 -0.54 -3.40 -30.09
N VAL A 417 -1.19 -3.52 -28.91
CA VAL A 417 -2.64 -3.48 -28.81
C VAL A 417 -3.19 -2.14 -29.25
N ALA A 418 -2.62 -1.02 -28.79
CA ALA A 418 -3.09 0.31 -29.17
C ALA A 418 -3.04 0.57 -30.68
N ALA A 419 -2.02 0.03 -31.36
CA ALA A 419 -1.87 0.11 -32.80
C ALA A 419 -2.86 -0.82 -33.53
N ALA A 420 -2.95 -2.09 -33.14
CA ALA A 420 -3.85 -3.06 -33.74
C ALA A 420 -5.32 -2.67 -33.61
N ALA A 421 -5.66 -2.02 -32.49
CA ALA A 421 -7.00 -1.60 -32.15
C ALA A 421 -7.41 -0.23 -32.73
N ASN A 422 -6.51 0.44 -33.45
CA ASN A 422 -6.70 1.82 -33.92
C ASN A 422 -7.18 2.76 -32.80
N ILE A 423 -6.70 2.55 -31.57
CA ILE A 423 -7.02 3.39 -30.41
C ILE A 423 -6.30 4.73 -30.53
N VAL A 424 -5.05 4.66 -30.98
CA VAL A 424 -4.19 5.83 -31.17
C VAL A 424 -3.87 5.99 -32.65
N THR A 425 -3.85 7.24 -33.12
CA THR A 425 -3.29 7.55 -34.45
C THR A 425 -1.77 7.30 -34.44
N PRO A 426 -1.11 7.21 -35.60
CA PRO A 426 0.35 7.14 -35.67
C PRO A 426 1.04 8.25 -34.87
N GLU A 427 0.50 9.47 -34.86
CA GLU A 427 1.00 10.60 -34.07
C GLU A 427 0.69 10.46 -32.57
N GLY A 428 -0.46 9.85 -32.23
CA GLY A 428 -0.86 9.54 -30.85
C GLY A 428 0.00 8.44 -30.22
N HIS A 429 0.59 7.55 -31.03
CA HIS A 429 1.45 6.47 -30.55
C HIS A 429 2.67 6.99 -29.77
N GLY A 430 3.31 8.05 -30.24
CA GLY A 430 4.42 8.69 -29.53
C GLY A 430 4.03 9.24 -28.15
N ARG A 431 2.80 9.77 -28.01
CA ARG A 431 2.27 10.23 -26.71
C ARG A 431 1.97 9.07 -25.78
N LEU A 432 1.37 7.99 -26.29
CA LEU A 432 1.15 6.76 -25.51
C LEU A 432 2.46 6.22 -24.95
N VAL A 433 3.48 6.08 -25.80
CA VAL A 433 4.83 5.64 -25.40
C VAL A 433 5.39 6.54 -24.30
N LYS A 434 5.31 7.86 -24.48
CA LYS A 434 5.78 8.84 -23.48
C LYS A 434 5.04 8.71 -22.14
N HIS A 435 3.73 8.55 -22.15
CA HIS A 435 2.92 8.40 -20.93
C HIS A 435 3.28 7.12 -20.18
N VAL A 436 3.40 5.99 -20.87
CA VAL A 436 3.69 4.69 -20.26
C VAL A 436 5.16 4.60 -19.81
N GLN A 437 6.11 5.07 -20.62
CA GLN A 437 7.54 5.10 -20.23
C GLN A 437 7.84 6.11 -19.11
N GLY A 438 7.00 7.14 -18.97
CA GLY A 438 7.09 8.09 -17.87
C GLY A 438 6.69 7.49 -16.51
N LEU A 439 6.06 6.31 -16.49
CA LEU A 439 5.69 5.63 -15.26
C LEU A 439 6.83 4.74 -14.75
N SER A 440 7.10 4.85 -13.45
CA SER A 440 8.00 3.93 -12.75
C SER A 440 7.22 2.98 -11.84
N PRO A 441 7.53 1.67 -11.82
CA PRO A 441 6.87 0.74 -10.91
C PRO A 441 7.35 0.99 -9.47
N PHE A 442 6.41 1.31 -8.59
CA PHE A 442 6.62 1.43 -7.16
C PHE A 442 6.33 0.09 -6.49
N LEU A 443 7.40 -0.63 -6.13
CA LEU A 443 7.32 -1.98 -5.54
C LEU A 443 7.72 -1.96 -4.05
N PRO A 444 7.21 -2.89 -3.21
CA PRO A 444 7.37 -2.81 -1.76
C PRO A 444 8.82 -2.93 -1.23
N ILE A 445 9.70 -3.73 -1.86
CA ILE A 445 11.13 -3.81 -1.45
C ILE A 445 11.88 -2.51 -1.78
N SER A 446 11.50 -1.81 -2.85
CA SER A 446 12.13 -0.51 -3.21
C SER A 446 11.90 0.56 -2.15
N THR A 447 11.04 0.30 -1.17
CA THR A 447 10.59 1.25 -0.16
C THR A 447 10.79 0.72 1.24
N SER A 448 11.77 -0.18 1.48
CA SER A 448 12.18 -0.54 2.85
C SER A 448 12.14 0.74 3.67
N PRO A 449 11.17 0.90 4.59
CA PRO A 449 10.89 2.19 5.19
C PRO A 449 12.21 2.65 5.78
N GLY A 450 12.78 3.69 5.18
CA GLY A 450 14.12 4.14 5.54
C GLY A 450 14.13 4.32 7.05
N THR A 451 14.99 3.55 7.73
CA THR A 451 15.34 3.64 9.16
C THR A 451 14.22 3.54 10.21
N LEU A 452 12.93 3.71 9.88
CA LEU A 452 11.82 3.68 10.84
C LEU A 452 11.40 2.24 11.13
N GLN A 453 11.84 1.75 12.29
CA GLN A 453 11.41 0.46 12.83
C GLN A 453 10.03 0.59 13.48
N PRO A 454 9.21 -0.48 13.46
CA PRO A 454 7.98 -0.53 14.23
C PRO A 454 8.32 -0.36 15.72
N PRO A 455 7.38 0.18 16.52
CA PRO A 455 7.59 0.31 17.95
C PRO A 455 7.81 -1.06 18.61
N ILE A 456 8.57 -1.06 19.71
CA ILE A 456 8.77 -2.26 20.52
C ILE A 456 7.45 -2.62 21.20
N HIS A 457 7.20 -3.92 21.36
CA HIS A 457 6.03 -4.42 22.07
C HIS A 457 6.04 -3.97 23.55
N THR A 458 4.92 -3.44 24.03
CA THR A 458 4.59 -3.17 25.44
C THR A 458 3.33 -3.91 25.89
N ASP A 459 3.20 -4.23 27.18
CA ASP A 459 1.99 -4.90 27.73
C ASP A 459 0.80 -3.96 27.94
N ASP A 460 1.03 -2.65 27.86
CA ASP A 460 0.00 -1.61 27.94
C ASP A 460 -0.62 -1.36 26.55
N PHE A 461 -1.90 -1.70 26.40
CA PHE A 461 -2.69 -1.48 25.18
C PHE A 461 -2.63 -0.03 24.71
N SER A 462 -2.84 0.89 25.64
CA SER A 462 -3.01 2.31 25.38
C SER A 462 -1.70 2.91 24.87
N ALA A 463 -0.59 2.62 25.56
CA ALA A 463 0.74 3.00 25.12
C ALA A 463 1.12 2.37 23.76
N GLN A 464 0.80 1.08 23.58
CA GLN A 464 1.08 0.38 22.32
C GLN A 464 0.30 0.99 21.16
N PHE A 465 -1.01 1.20 21.31
CA PHE A 465 -1.88 1.76 20.29
C PHE A 465 -1.38 3.13 19.84
N LEU A 466 -1.02 4.01 20.78
CA LEU A 466 -0.49 5.32 20.44
C LEU A 466 0.87 5.24 19.76
N SER A 467 1.81 4.45 20.27
CA SER A 467 3.13 4.31 19.63
C SER A 467 3.03 3.86 18.17
N ILE A 468 2.04 3.02 17.84
CA ILE A 468 1.77 2.61 16.46
C ILE A 468 1.14 3.75 15.66
N LYS A 469 0.20 4.53 16.22
CA LYS A 469 -0.32 5.73 15.53
C LYS A 469 0.78 6.77 15.25
N GLU A 470 1.72 6.96 16.17
CA GLU A 470 2.88 7.83 15.96
C GLU A 470 3.79 7.30 14.83
N TYR A 471 4.04 5.99 14.82
CA TYR A 471 4.77 5.33 13.75
C TYR A 471 4.09 5.51 12.38
N GLU A 472 2.77 5.30 12.29
CA GLU A 472 1.97 5.51 11.08
C GLU A 472 2.07 6.97 10.58
N PHE A 473 1.94 7.93 11.49
CA PHE A 473 2.06 9.35 11.16
C PHE A 473 3.46 9.72 10.64
N ALA A 474 4.51 9.23 11.31
CA ALA A 474 5.90 9.47 10.91
C ALA A 474 6.23 8.84 9.55
N LEU A 475 5.73 7.63 9.29
CA LEU A 475 5.88 7.00 7.98
C LEU A 475 5.21 7.79 6.88
N GLU A 476 3.98 8.26 7.12
CA GLU A 476 3.26 9.05 6.13
C GLU A 476 3.99 10.37 5.86
N ALA A 477 4.41 11.10 6.91
CA ALA A 477 5.20 12.32 6.77
C ALA A 477 6.49 12.09 5.95
N ASN A 478 7.23 11.01 6.21
CA ASN A 478 8.42 10.65 5.45
C ASN A 478 8.09 10.34 3.98
N ARG A 479 6.95 9.69 3.70
CA ARG A 479 6.48 9.47 2.32
C ARG A 479 6.14 10.76 1.62
N ARG A 480 5.46 11.69 2.30
CA ARG A 480 5.14 13.02 1.73
C ARG A 480 6.41 13.75 1.32
N HIS A 481 7.40 13.80 2.22
CA HIS A 481 8.70 14.42 1.95
C HIS A 481 9.40 13.79 0.74
N ARG A 482 9.30 12.46 0.59
CA ARG A 482 9.87 11.72 -0.55
C ARG A 482 8.98 11.67 -1.79
N HIS A 483 7.81 12.31 -1.77
CA HIS A 483 6.82 12.28 -2.84
C HIS A 483 6.42 10.86 -3.27
N PHE A 484 6.38 9.93 -2.31
CA PHE A 484 5.94 8.57 -2.54
C PHE A 484 4.40 8.50 -2.59
N PRO A 485 3.84 7.64 -3.44
CA PRO A 485 2.39 7.50 -3.55
C PRO A 485 1.81 6.92 -2.24
N PRO A 486 0.54 7.26 -1.92
CA PRO A 486 -0.16 6.64 -0.79
C PRO A 486 -0.25 5.13 -1.02
N LEU A 487 -0.24 4.33 0.05
CA LEU A 487 -0.48 2.89 -0.01
C LEU A 487 -1.92 2.58 0.41
N LEU A 488 -2.68 2.00 -0.51
CA LEU A 488 -4.06 1.60 -0.27
C LEU A 488 -4.12 0.13 0.16
N LEU A 489 -4.79 -0.12 1.28
CA LEU A 489 -5.10 -1.47 1.76
C LEU A 489 -6.43 -2.02 1.22
N THR A 490 -7.28 -1.14 0.72
CA THR A 490 -8.59 -1.45 0.15
C THR A 490 -8.61 -1.03 -1.31
N GLY A 491 -9.36 -1.75 -2.14
CA GLY A 491 -9.44 -1.51 -3.58
C GLY A 491 -8.42 -2.32 -4.40
N ASP A 492 -8.15 -1.86 -5.61
CA ASP A 492 -7.29 -2.59 -6.55
C ASP A 492 -5.82 -2.61 -6.07
N PRO A 493 -5.16 -3.79 -6.03
CA PRO A 493 -3.79 -3.93 -5.54
C PRO A 493 -2.74 -3.40 -6.53
N VAL A 494 -3.17 -2.90 -7.68
CA VAL A 494 -2.35 -2.23 -8.69
C VAL A 494 -3.08 -0.99 -9.19
N TYR A 495 -2.45 0.18 -9.07
CA TYR A 495 -3.02 1.45 -9.52
C TYR A 495 -1.92 2.43 -9.93
N VAL A 496 -2.28 3.49 -10.64
CA VAL A 496 -1.36 4.58 -10.95
C VAL A 496 -1.63 5.78 -10.04
N SER A 497 -0.58 6.33 -9.44
CA SER A 497 -0.67 7.52 -8.59
C SER A 497 0.57 8.39 -8.82
N HIS A 498 0.36 9.63 -9.26
CA HIS A 498 1.41 10.64 -9.35
C HIS A 498 2.68 10.20 -10.11
N GLY A 499 2.52 9.57 -11.26
CA GLY A 499 3.66 9.09 -12.08
C GLY A 499 4.22 7.73 -11.66
N TRP A 500 3.65 7.10 -10.63
CA TRP A 500 4.03 5.78 -10.18
C TRP A 500 2.96 4.75 -10.51
N LEU A 501 3.35 3.61 -11.07
CA LEU A 501 2.52 2.41 -11.05
C LEU A 501 2.76 1.69 -9.72
N VAL A 502 1.84 1.82 -8.79
CA VAL A 502 1.91 1.21 -7.46
C VAL A 502 1.45 -0.24 -7.54
N VAL A 503 2.32 -1.15 -7.11
CA VAL A 503 1.97 -2.57 -6.91
C VAL A 503 2.06 -2.86 -5.42
N THR A 504 0.91 -3.03 -4.77
CA THR A 504 0.86 -3.28 -3.33
C THR A 504 1.34 -4.69 -3.00
N PRO A 505 1.80 -4.96 -1.76
CA PRO A 505 2.16 -6.31 -1.32
C PRO A 505 1.06 -7.35 -1.54
N LEU A 506 -0.22 -6.95 -1.56
CA LEU A 506 -1.34 -7.85 -1.80
C LEU A 506 -1.27 -8.49 -3.19
N ALA A 507 -0.76 -7.78 -4.21
CA ALA A 507 -0.55 -8.34 -5.53
C ALA A 507 0.45 -9.52 -5.53
N TYR A 508 1.34 -9.60 -4.55
CA TYR A 508 2.36 -10.65 -4.44
C TYR A 508 1.80 -11.98 -3.91
N ALA A 509 0.63 -11.95 -3.25
CA ALA A 509 -0.11 -13.17 -2.92
C ALA A 509 -0.54 -13.92 -4.19
N LEU A 510 -0.75 -13.18 -5.28
CA LEU A 510 -1.25 -13.69 -6.55
C LEU A 510 -0.13 -14.28 -7.44
N VAL A 511 1.14 -14.12 -7.03
CA VAL A 511 2.32 -14.54 -7.80
C VAL A 511 2.86 -15.86 -7.26
N ASN A 512 3.03 -16.87 -8.13
CA ASN A 512 3.59 -18.17 -7.75
C ASN A 512 5.08 -18.27 -8.15
N GLU A 513 5.96 -18.49 -7.17
CA GLU A 513 7.42 -18.54 -7.38
C GLU A 513 7.94 -19.85 -7.98
N SER A 514 7.10 -20.88 -8.12
CA SER A 514 7.55 -22.22 -8.50
C SER A 514 8.06 -22.28 -9.95
N ASN A 515 9.37 -22.05 -10.14
CA ASN A 515 10.16 -22.18 -11.38
C ASN A 515 10.17 -21.00 -12.37
N ARG A 516 11.42 -20.62 -12.75
CA ARG A 516 11.82 -19.48 -13.61
C ARG A 516 11.23 -19.45 -15.04
N GLN A 517 10.41 -20.42 -15.43
CA GLN A 517 9.81 -20.55 -16.76
C GLN A 517 8.29 -20.28 -16.79
N LYS A 518 7.65 -19.98 -15.64
CA LYS A 518 6.19 -19.79 -15.52
C LYS A 518 5.63 -18.39 -15.81
N ASN A 519 6.22 -17.64 -16.76
CA ASN A 519 5.70 -16.31 -17.15
C ASN A 519 4.21 -16.32 -17.54
N LEU A 520 3.68 -17.46 -17.99
CA LEU A 520 2.29 -17.64 -18.41
C LEU A 520 1.26 -17.59 -17.27
N MET A 521 1.65 -17.85 -16.02
CA MET A 521 0.69 -18.08 -14.92
C MET A 521 0.38 -16.85 -14.08
N ASP A 522 1.30 -15.90 -14.03
CA ASP A 522 1.14 -14.66 -13.25
C ASP A 522 0.62 -13.50 -14.12
N LEU A 523 0.77 -13.59 -15.45
CA LEU A 523 0.18 -12.65 -16.43
C LEU A 523 -1.35 -12.52 -16.34
N PRO A 524 -2.15 -13.62 -16.27
CA PRO A 524 -3.60 -13.49 -16.15
C PRO A 524 -4.05 -12.79 -14.87
N VAL A 525 -3.26 -12.80 -13.80
CA VAL A 525 -3.67 -12.24 -12.51
C VAL A 525 -3.05 -10.87 -12.25
N VAL A 526 -1.71 -10.76 -12.24
CA VAL A 526 -1.01 -9.50 -12.00
C VAL A 526 -0.84 -8.70 -13.29
N GLY A 527 -0.62 -9.37 -14.43
CA GLY A 527 -0.46 -8.72 -15.72
C GLY A 527 -1.72 -7.99 -16.19
N VAL A 528 -2.89 -8.61 -16.09
CA VAL A 528 -4.19 -7.97 -16.40
C VAL A 528 -4.42 -6.75 -15.50
N ARG A 529 -4.12 -6.83 -14.20
CA ARG A 529 -4.27 -5.70 -13.27
C ARG A 529 -3.33 -4.55 -13.59
N ILE A 530 -2.07 -4.84 -13.92
CA ILE A 530 -1.11 -3.83 -14.41
C ILE A 530 -1.64 -3.19 -15.69
N ALA A 531 -2.09 -3.97 -16.66
CA ALA A 531 -2.60 -3.46 -17.92
C ALA A 531 -3.83 -2.56 -17.72
N LYS A 532 -4.76 -2.97 -16.86
CA LYS A 532 -5.95 -2.18 -16.51
C LYS A 532 -5.57 -0.83 -15.90
N ALA A 533 -4.64 -0.82 -14.95
CA ALA A 533 -4.15 0.41 -14.33
C ALA A 533 -3.46 1.35 -15.34
N LEU A 534 -2.72 0.80 -16.31
CA LEU A 534 -2.10 1.58 -17.39
C LEU A 534 -3.13 2.17 -18.35
N TRP A 535 -4.14 1.40 -18.76
CA TRP A 535 -5.22 1.88 -19.62
C TRP A 535 -6.04 2.97 -18.93
N ALA A 536 -6.42 2.76 -17.67
CA ALA A 536 -7.12 3.77 -16.87
C ALA A 536 -6.31 5.07 -16.78
N TYR A 537 -5.01 4.98 -16.50
CA TYR A 537 -4.13 6.15 -16.46
C TYR A 537 -4.05 6.89 -17.80
N VAL A 538 -3.87 6.16 -18.90
CA VAL A 538 -3.78 6.77 -20.23
C VAL A 538 -5.08 7.46 -20.61
N PHE A 539 -6.23 6.84 -20.33
CA PHE A 539 -7.54 7.44 -20.57
C PHE A 539 -7.81 8.67 -19.71
N ASP A 540 -7.32 8.69 -18.46
CA ASP A 540 -7.42 9.89 -17.62
C ASP A 540 -6.55 11.04 -18.16
N LYS A 541 -5.44 10.75 -18.86
CA LYS A 541 -4.59 11.77 -19.52
C LYS A 541 -5.10 12.20 -20.89
N GLU A 542 -5.68 11.29 -21.63
CA GLU A 542 -6.10 11.48 -23.03
C GLU A 542 -7.59 11.10 -23.16
N ASN A 543 -8.46 11.86 -22.49
CA ASN A 543 -9.90 11.56 -22.41
C ASN A 543 -10.58 11.50 -23.79
N SER A 544 -10.00 12.14 -24.81
CA SER A 544 -10.48 12.06 -26.19
C SER A 544 -10.36 10.64 -26.78
N TRP A 545 -9.36 9.85 -26.38
CA TRP A 545 -9.22 8.46 -26.80
C TRP A 545 -10.32 7.60 -26.17
N LEU A 546 -10.56 7.77 -24.88
CA LEU A 546 -11.67 7.08 -24.19
C LEU A 546 -13.03 7.43 -24.81
N ALA A 547 -13.28 8.71 -25.06
CA ALA A 547 -14.53 9.17 -25.67
C ALA A 547 -14.74 8.59 -27.09
N ALA A 548 -13.67 8.52 -27.89
CA ALA A 548 -13.74 7.92 -29.23
C ALA A 548 -14.08 6.42 -29.16
N LEU A 549 -13.51 5.69 -28.20
CA LEU A 549 -13.80 4.27 -28.00
C LEU A 549 -15.21 4.02 -27.49
N LEU A 550 -15.66 4.78 -26.49
CA LEU A 550 -17.03 4.69 -25.98
C LEU A 550 -18.06 5.07 -27.07
N GLY A 551 -17.73 6.00 -27.96
CA GLY A 551 -18.54 6.36 -29.13
C GLY A 551 -18.65 5.24 -30.17
N LYS A 552 -17.54 4.52 -30.43
CA LYS A 552 -17.54 3.31 -31.28
C LYS A 552 -18.35 2.18 -30.64
N GLU A 553 -18.20 1.96 -29.35
CA GLU A 553 -18.99 0.97 -28.60
C GLU A 553 -20.49 1.30 -28.66
N THR A 554 -20.91 2.56 -28.44
CA THR A 554 -22.32 2.95 -28.53
C THR A 554 -22.96 2.77 -29.89
N SER A 555 -22.18 2.90 -30.96
CA SER A 555 -22.69 2.80 -32.33
C SER A 555 -22.69 1.36 -32.86
N SER A 556 -21.95 0.46 -32.23
CA SER A 556 -21.82 -0.94 -32.64
C SER A 556 -22.48 -1.95 -31.69
N CYS A 557 -22.94 -1.51 -30.51
CA CYS A 557 -23.53 -2.37 -29.49
C CYS A 557 -24.94 -1.96 -29.06
N PRO A 558 -25.92 -2.89 -29.09
CA PRO A 558 -27.15 -2.69 -28.35
C PRO A 558 -26.85 -2.66 -26.84
N HIS A 559 -27.26 -1.60 -26.17
CA HIS A 559 -27.09 -1.41 -24.72
C HIS A 559 -28.38 -1.71 -23.98
N ASP A 560 -28.28 -2.43 -22.86
CA ASP A 560 -29.32 -2.40 -21.85
C ASP A 560 -29.27 -1.01 -21.20
N GLY A 561 -30.36 -0.24 -21.31
CA GLY A 561 -30.44 1.19 -20.90
C GLY A 561 -30.17 1.52 -19.42
N ASN A 562 -29.66 0.56 -18.64
CA ASN A 562 -29.34 0.67 -17.22
C ASN A 562 -27.83 0.71 -16.91
N GLU A 563 -26.94 0.57 -17.89
CA GLU A 563 -25.49 0.61 -17.67
C GLU A 563 -24.97 2.05 -17.51
N SER A 564 -24.26 2.33 -16.41
CA SER A 564 -23.65 3.65 -16.18
C SER A 564 -22.40 3.86 -17.05
N LEU A 565 -22.07 5.13 -17.35
CA LEU A 565 -20.84 5.49 -18.06
C LEU A 565 -19.58 4.94 -17.36
N THR A 566 -19.56 4.95 -16.03
CA THR A 566 -18.45 4.43 -15.22
C THR A 566 -18.29 2.93 -15.40
N TRP A 567 -19.39 2.18 -15.43
CA TRP A 567 -19.37 0.74 -15.67
C TRP A 567 -18.79 0.42 -17.05
N ARG A 568 -19.22 1.15 -18.09
CA ARG A 568 -18.73 0.97 -19.46
C ARG A 568 -17.24 1.29 -19.60
N LYS A 569 -16.78 2.38 -18.96
CA LYS A 569 -15.34 2.70 -18.87
C LYS A 569 -14.55 1.52 -18.28
N GLN A 570 -15.01 0.97 -17.16
CA GLN A 570 -14.33 -0.16 -16.51
C GLN A 570 -14.36 -1.45 -17.35
N ALA A 571 -15.45 -1.71 -18.07
CA ALA A 571 -15.56 -2.85 -18.98
C ALA A 571 -14.55 -2.75 -20.13
N LEU A 572 -14.44 -1.58 -20.76
CA LEU A 572 -13.49 -1.30 -21.82
C LEU A 572 -12.03 -1.42 -21.33
N GLU A 573 -11.71 -0.82 -20.18
CA GLU A 573 -10.39 -0.94 -19.56
C GLU A 573 -10.03 -2.41 -19.28
N THR A 574 -10.99 -3.20 -18.83
CA THR A 574 -10.80 -4.63 -18.54
C THR A 574 -10.59 -5.44 -19.82
N ALA A 575 -11.35 -5.16 -20.89
CA ALA A 575 -11.20 -5.81 -22.19
C ALA A 575 -9.83 -5.52 -22.82
N LEU A 576 -9.40 -4.26 -22.82
CA LEU A 576 -8.10 -3.86 -23.33
C LEU A 576 -6.96 -4.41 -22.46
N ALA A 577 -7.14 -4.46 -21.15
CA ALA A 577 -6.20 -5.08 -20.23
C ALA A 577 -5.99 -6.57 -20.53
N LEU A 578 -7.08 -7.31 -20.76
CA LEU A 578 -7.05 -8.71 -21.12
C LEU A 578 -6.33 -8.93 -22.46
N ARG A 579 -6.67 -8.16 -23.50
CA ARG A 579 -5.97 -8.18 -24.80
C ARG A 579 -4.48 -7.89 -24.65
N THR A 580 -4.12 -6.91 -23.81
CA THR A 580 -2.73 -6.54 -23.55
C THR A 580 -1.96 -7.67 -22.86
N ALA A 581 -2.55 -8.30 -21.85
CA ALA A 581 -1.93 -9.44 -21.17
C ALA A 581 -1.75 -10.66 -22.10
N LEU A 582 -2.74 -10.94 -22.96
CA LEU A 582 -2.67 -12.00 -23.98
C LEU A 582 -1.61 -11.72 -25.06
N SER A 583 -1.39 -10.44 -25.39
CA SER A 583 -0.35 -9.99 -26.32
C SER A 583 1.06 -10.06 -25.70
N ALA A 584 1.17 -9.87 -24.38
CA ALA A 584 2.43 -10.02 -23.63
C ALA A 584 2.85 -11.48 -23.40
N LEU A 585 2.00 -12.44 -23.75
CA LEU A 585 2.17 -13.87 -23.46
C LEU A 585 3.02 -14.59 -24.51
N ASP A 586 3.94 -15.47 -24.08
CA ASP A 586 4.57 -16.44 -24.97
C ASP A 586 3.60 -17.60 -25.24
N ARG A 587 3.04 -17.67 -26.44
CA ARG A 587 1.98 -18.63 -26.81
C ARG A 587 2.49 -20.03 -27.18
N ARG A 588 3.77 -20.34 -26.96
CA ARG A 588 4.26 -21.72 -27.13
C ARG A 588 3.45 -22.66 -26.23
N GLY A 589 2.92 -23.74 -26.79
CA GLY A 589 2.11 -24.73 -26.06
C GLY A 589 0.72 -24.25 -25.61
N TRP A 590 0.20 -23.15 -26.14
CA TRP A 590 -1.06 -22.53 -25.70
C TRP A 590 -2.27 -23.48 -25.72
N THR A 591 -2.38 -24.29 -26.77
CA THR A 591 -3.45 -25.29 -26.97
C THR A 591 -3.05 -26.69 -26.50
N THR A 592 -1.85 -26.86 -25.93
CA THR A 592 -1.38 -28.16 -25.45
C THR A 592 -2.10 -28.52 -24.15
N PRO A 593 -2.75 -29.71 -24.06
CA PRO A 593 -3.33 -30.20 -22.83
C PRO A 593 -2.28 -30.39 -21.74
N THR A 594 -2.65 -30.12 -20.49
CA THR A 594 -1.76 -30.34 -19.34
C THR A 594 -1.84 -31.79 -18.87
N ASN A 595 -0.69 -32.47 -18.79
CA ASN A 595 -0.56 -33.81 -18.19
C ASN A 595 -0.49 -33.74 -16.66
N ALA A 596 -1.41 -33.00 -16.03
CA ALA A 596 -1.38 -32.75 -14.59
C ALA A 596 -1.99 -33.93 -13.81
N SER A 597 -3.28 -34.24 -14.02
CA SER A 597 -3.95 -35.35 -13.31
C SER A 597 -5.13 -35.89 -14.11
N VAL A 598 -5.68 -37.05 -13.75
CA VAL A 598 -6.84 -37.69 -14.44
C VAL A 598 -8.03 -36.72 -14.54
N GLN A 599 -8.22 -35.86 -13.53
CA GLN A 599 -9.31 -34.87 -13.50
C GLN A 599 -9.09 -33.70 -14.47
N TRP A 600 -7.84 -33.39 -14.84
CA TRP A 600 -7.43 -32.18 -15.57
C TRP A 600 -6.63 -32.47 -16.84
N GLN A 601 -6.52 -33.74 -17.25
CA GLN A 601 -5.67 -34.23 -18.36
C GLN A 601 -5.97 -33.59 -19.73
N TYR A 602 -7.13 -32.93 -19.88
CA TYR A 602 -7.56 -32.30 -21.12
C TYR A 602 -7.60 -30.77 -21.06
N VAL A 603 -7.27 -30.18 -19.90
CA VAL A 603 -7.30 -28.72 -19.77
C VAL A 603 -6.03 -28.11 -20.36
N THR A 604 -6.24 -27.22 -21.30
CA THR A 604 -5.21 -26.49 -22.05
C THR A 604 -4.67 -25.30 -21.27
N ASN A 605 -3.48 -24.83 -21.64
CA ASN A 605 -2.92 -23.61 -21.04
C ASN A 605 -3.80 -22.38 -21.27
N ALA A 606 -4.54 -22.34 -22.39
CA ALA A 606 -5.53 -21.32 -22.66
C ALA A 606 -6.65 -21.30 -21.62
N GLU A 607 -7.24 -22.46 -21.33
CA GLU A 607 -8.27 -22.58 -20.29
C GLU A 607 -7.71 -22.22 -18.91
N ILE A 608 -6.49 -22.66 -18.58
CA ILE A 608 -5.83 -22.32 -17.29
C ILE A 608 -5.68 -20.80 -17.14
N PHE A 609 -5.28 -20.10 -18.20
CA PHE A 609 -5.14 -18.65 -18.18
C PHE A 609 -6.46 -17.95 -17.81
N PHE A 610 -7.57 -18.35 -18.41
CA PHE A 610 -8.87 -17.75 -18.11
C PHE A 610 -9.42 -18.18 -16.75
N LEU A 611 -9.25 -19.45 -16.35
CA LEU A 611 -9.61 -19.93 -15.01
C LEU A 611 -8.91 -19.12 -13.91
N ARG A 612 -7.66 -18.70 -14.15
CA ARG A 612 -6.90 -17.81 -13.25
C ARG A 612 -7.46 -16.39 -13.16
N ILE A 613 -8.16 -15.89 -14.18
CA ILE A 613 -8.81 -14.57 -14.18
C ILE A 613 -10.12 -14.59 -13.39
N GLY A 614 -10.92 -15.65 -13.49
CA GLY A 614 -12.21 -15.76 -12.81
C GLY A 614 -12.08 -16.09 -11.32
N ASN A 615 -11.08 -16.89 -10.94
CA ASN A 615 -10.91 -17.38 -9.59
C ASN A 615 -10.55 -16.32 -8.52
N PRO A 616 -10.19 -15.07 -8.83
CA PRO A 616 -10.17 -14.01 -7.83
C PRO A 616 -11.51 -13.28 -7.59
N LEU A 617 -12.57 -13.59 -8.36
CA LEU A 617 -13.82 -12.79 -8.39
C LEU A 617 -15.04 -13.47 -7.75
N CYS A 618 -14.92 -14.72 -7.29
CA CYS A 618 -16.04 -15.51 -6.74
C CYS A 618 -16.60 -15.10 -5.38
N ASP A 619 -15.95 -14.20 -4.63
CA ASP A 619 -16.46 -13.62 -3.37
C ASP A 619 -16.96 -12.17 -3.56
N SER A 620 -17.13 -11.74 -4.82
CA SER A 620 -17.73 -10.45 -5.19
C SER A 620 -19.22 -10.45 -4.80
N ASN A 621 -19.58 -9.73 -3.74
CA ASN A 621 -20.99 -9.42 -3.44
C ASN A 621 -21.58 -8.38 -4.42
N ASP A 622 -20.75 -7.86 -5.33
CA ASP A 622 -21.13 -6.86 -6.31
C ASP A 622 -21.43 -7.54 -7.66
N GLY A 623 -22.71 -7.88 -7.85
CA GLY A 623 -23.21 -8.46 -9.10
C GLY A 623 -23.01 -7.58 -10.35
N SER A 624 -22.46 -6.36 -10.24
CA SER A 624 -22.06 -5.54 -11.38
C SER A 624 -20.67 -5.90 -11.93
N VAL A 625 -19.72 -6.29 -11.08
CA VAL A 625 -18.36 -6.73 -11.46
C VAL A 625 -18.43 -8.07 -12.19
N ASP A 626 -19.28 -8.94 -11.68
CA ASP A 626 -19.67 -10.25 -12.16
C ASP A 626 -20.17 -10.20 -13.61
N ARG A 627 -21.18 -9.36 -13.85
CA ARG A 627 -21.73 -9.11 -15.19
C ARG A 627 -20.69 -8.53 -16.14
N MET A 628 -19.84 -7.63 -15.67
CA MET A 628 -18.78 -7.02 -16.49
C MET A 628 -17.76 -8.05 -16.97
N LEU A 629 -17.29 -8.94 -16.09
CA LEU A 629 -16.33 -9.97 -16.48
C LEU A 629 -16.92 -10.94 -17.51
N ASN A 630 -18.12 -11.45 -17.25
CA ASN A 630 -18.81 -12.36 -18.17
C ASN A 630 -18.97 -11.70 -19.56
N LEU A 631 -19.37 -10.42 -19.61
CA LEU A 631 -19.47 -9.68 -20.86
C LEU A 631 -18.13 -9.57 -21.59
N VAL A 632 -17.06 -9.19 -20.88
CA VAL A 632 -15.73 -9.02 -21.45
C VAL A 632 -15.17 -10.34 -22.00
N LEU A 633 -15.40 -11.46 -21.29
CA LEU A 633 -14.90 -12.77 -21.69
C LEU A 633 -15.69 -13.37 -22.85
N GLN A 634 -17.02 -13.31 -22.83
CA GLN A 634 -17.86 -13.77 -23.95
C GLN A 634 -17.52 -13.05 -25.26
N ARG A 635 -17.09 -11.78 -25.18
CA ARG A 635 -16.67 -10.97 -26.32
C ARG A 635 -15.21 -11.15 -26.70
N ASN A 636 -14.45 -11.97 -25.97
CA ASN A 636 -13.05 -12.22 -26.26
C ASN A 636 -12.89 -13.45 -27.18
N PRO A 637 -12.29 -13.34 -28.37
CA PRO A 637 -12.16 -14.47 -29.30
C PRO A 637 -11.23 -15.57 -28.78
N GLU A 638 -10.20 -15.21 -28.00
CA GLU A 638 -9.29 -16.19 -27.40
C GLU A 638 -9.99 -16.99 -26.30
N PHE A 639 -10.92 -16.38 -25.57
CA PHE A 639 -11.77 -17.08 -24.59
C PHE A 639 -12.70 -18.08 -25.27
N SER A 640 -13.41 -17.63 -26.31
CA SER A 640 -14.29 -18.49 -27.09
C SER A 640 -13.55 -19.68 -27.70
N HIS A 641 -12.32 -19.45 -28.19
CA HIS A 641 -11.45 -20.52 -28.69
C HIS A 641 -10.96 -21.45 -27.57
N ALA A 642 -10.60 -20.92 -26.39
CA ALA A 642 -10.13 -21.74 -25.27
C ALA A 642 -11.19 -22.74 -24.78
N PHE A 643 -12.45 -22.32 -24.68
CA PHE A 643 -13.55 -23.14 -24.17
C PHE A 643 -14.46 -23.75 -25.27
N ASN A 644 -14.07 -23.65 -26.54
CA ASN A 644 -14.85 -24.12 -27.69
C ASN A 644 -16.31 -23.63 -27.69
N CYS A 645 -16.51 -22.33 -27.43
CA CYS A 645 -17.83 -21.73 -27.45
C CYS A 645 -18.39 -21.73 -28.88
N ILE A 646 -19.44 -22.53 -29.12
CA ILE A 646 -20.09 -22.65 -30.44
C ILE A 646 -20.77 -21.32 -30.76
N GLY A 647 -20.19 -20.58 -31.73
CA GLY A 647 -20.79 -19.44 -32.42
C GLY A 647 -21.48 -18.43 -31.52
N GLY A 648 -20.75 -17.39 -31.10
CA GLY A 648 -21.39 -16.15 -30.68
C GLY A 648 -22.31 -15.65 -31.81
N SER A 649 -23.62 -15.82 -31.65
CA SER A 649 -24.61 -15.31 -32.59
C SER A 649 -24.46 -13.79 -32.71
N ASN A 650 -23.95 -13.31 -33.84
CA ASN A 650 -24.12 -11.95 -34.39
C ASN A 650 -23.81 -10.72 -33.49
N GLN A 651 -23.11 -10.85 -32.37
CA GLN A 651 -22.69 -9.70 -31.53
C GLN A 651 -21.18 -9.39 -31.63
N SER A 652 -20.52 -9.86 -32.69
CA SER A 652 -19.07 -10.10 -32.77
C SER A 652 -18.14 -8.89 -32.87
N HIS A 653 -18.59 -7.64 -32.76
CA HIS A 653 -17.68 -6.48 -32.98
C HIS A 653 -17.71 -5.40 -31.90
N CYS A 654 -18.41 -5.66 -30.81
CA CYS A 654 -18.71 -4.66 -29.79
C CYS A 654 -17.52 -4.14 -28.97
N LEU A 655 -16.53 -5.01 -28.75
CA LEU A 655 -15.27 -4.71 -28.08
C LEU A 655 -14.09 -5.13 -28.96
N ASP A 656 -14.30 -5.25 -30.27
CA ASP A 656 -13.22 -5.18 -31.27
C ASP A 656 -12.75 -3.73 -31.39
N VAL A 657 -12.30 -3.21 -30.24
CA VAL A 657 -11.36 -2.10 -30.16
C VAL A 657 -10.00 -2.73 -30.30
#